data_AF-A0A953D0P5-F1
#
_entry.id   AF-A0A953D0P5-F1
#
_cell.length_a   1.000
_cell.length_b   1.000
_cell.length_c   1.000
_cell.angle_alpha   90.00
_cell.angle_beta   90.00
_cell.angle_gamma   90.00
#
_symmetry.space_group_name_H-M   'P 1'
#
loop_
_entity.id
_entity.type
_entity.pdbx_description
1 polymer ?
#
loop_
_entity_poly.entity_id
_entity_poly.type
_entity_poly.pdbx_seq_one_letter_code
_entity_poly.pdbx_strand_id
1 'polypeptide(L)'
;MKLAATVRGKLLFSGLLTFGMLAATMLLVAYGFRATDAAANKALGYANQAASLQAFIKDMNQLVSTEGAPAVRARLGEARQALDRAFGEAVKRDTESEALQKQVHTWTTMRSGVDAILALPRDAINTPKVLMDIIRMIAQLEGMAEEINTLAVAARDGGQQQAENSTRLAAAMFLALLGVTALLFLLLYRSLIQDLGGEPGKVSDIARGIAEGRLDAPIELRSGDDTSVMAEMEKMRDRLRHNLGSLREAGAATARVKSALDASTVCMTIVDPQGRIAYANPAVCTLFASAAAELRARSDAFDAHEVIGSSVAGLLAGGFAATRQSLEAGDKVFDLTVNAVTAPGGDCLGYSIEWHDRTAELAVQAEVRSVVAAAAQGDFSLQVPLADKSGFVREISEGVNRLNSITQQGLDDILTVARALSEGDLTHTIRERHPGAFGMVCEGINRTVTNLQSLIGGLKEAIDAISSAAREISAGNADLSQRTEQQALHLDRTSASMQELSGIVRQNSAHALEANQLAQNSADVAARGGNVVRSSVETMAEISQSSRRIGDIISVIDGIAFQTNILALNAAVEAARAGEEGRGFAVVAAEVRNLALRSAGAAKEISELIGASVAKVERGTRQVNEAGQTMDEIVHSIDRVSGIMSGIAAASNEQDSRLEGVSRAMTDIDAATQQNAALVEQAAGSAASLEHQARELQRMAGAFRLHA
;
A
#
# COMPACT_ATOMS: atom_id res chain seq x y z
N MET A 1 -28.39 -9.20 -52.78
CA MET A 1 -29.04 -9.09 -51.45
C MET A 1 -29.12 -10.41 -50.66
N LYS A 2 -29.57 -11.54 -51.23
CA LYS A 2 -29.62 -12.83 -50.50
C LYS A 2 -28.25 -13.35 -50.00
N LEU A 3 -27.19 -13.23 -50.81
CA LEU A 3 -25.82 -13.66 -50.42
C LEU A 3 -25.26 -12.85 -49.22
N ALA A 4 -25.48 -11.54 -49.22
CA ALA A 4 -25.04 -10.65 -48.14
C ALA A 4 -25.75 -10.95 -46.80
N ALA A 5 -27.03 -11.37 -46.83
CA ALA A 5 -27.76 -11.76 -45.64
C ALA A 5 -27.26 -13.10 -45.04
N THR A 6 -26.94 -14.08 -45.89
CA THR A 6 -26.41 -15.40 -45.46
C THR A 6 -25.00 -15.28 -44.90
N VAL A 7 -24.14 -14.45 -45.49
CA VAL A 7 -22.78 -14.19 -45.00
C VAL A 7 -22.82 -13.42 -43.67
N ARG A 8 -23.70 -12.42 -43.53
CA ARG A 8 -23.86 -11.64 -42.30
C ARG A 8 -24.42 -12.48 -41.13
N GLY A 9 -25.35 -13.39 -41.40
CA GLY A 9 -25.88 -14.33 -40.41
C GLY A 9 -24.82 -15.33 -39.90
N LYS A 10 -23.97 -15.85 -40.79
CA LYS A 10 -22.87 -16.76 -40.43
C LYS A 10 -21.73 -16.06 -39.68
N LEU A 11 -21.41 -14.82 -40.03
CA LEU A 11 -20.42 -13.98 -39.32
C LEU A 11 -20.89 -13.59 -37.91
N LEU A 12 -22.17 -13.25 -37.73
CA LEU A 12 -22.74 -12.93 -36.41
C LEU A 12 -22.76 -14.15 -35.49
N PHE A 13 -23.10 -15.33 -36.00
CA PHE A 13 -23.08 -16.58 -35.23
C PHE A 13 -21.65 -16.97 -34.82
N SER A 14 -20.67 -16.80 -35.72
CA SER A 14 -19.23 -16.97 -35.42
C SER A 14 -18.75 -15.97 -34.36
N GLY A 15 -19.16 -14.71 -34.43
CA GLY A 15 -18.82 -13.68 -33.44
C GLY A 15 -19.34 -14.02 -32.05
N LEU A 16 -20.58 -14.49 -31.93
CA LEU A 16 -21.16 -14.89 -30.65
C LEU A 16 -20.48 -16.13 -30.04
N LEU A 17 -20.14 -17.12 -30.86
CA LEU A 17 -19.52 -18.38 -30.40
C LEU A 17 -18.06 -18.17 -29.95
N THR A 18 -17.31 -17.33 -30.68
CA THR A 18 -15.95 -16.92 -30.30
C THR A 18 -15.94 -16.09 -29.02
N PHE A 19 -16.87 -15.13 -28.86
CA PHE A 19 -16.96 -14.30 -27.65
C PHE A 19 -17.34 -15.12 -26.41
N GLY A 20 -18.29 -16.05 -26.53
CA GLY A 20 -18.70 -16.95 -25.45
C GLY A 20 -17.58 -17.87 -24.96
N MET A 21 -16.79 -18.44 -25.88
CA MET A 21 -15.63 -19.27 -25.49
C MET A 21 -14.49 -18.44 -24.89
N LEU A 22 -14.23 -17.23 -25.37
CA LEU A 22 -13.20 -16.34 -24.81
C LEU A 22 -13.55 -15.94 -23.36
N ALA A 23 -14.83 -15.64 -23.10
CA ALA A 23 -15.33 -15.38 -21.76
C ALA A 23 -15.21 -16.61 -20.84
N ALA A 24 -15.54 -17.82 -21.34
CA ALA A 24 -15.37 -19.06 -20.58
C ALA A 24 -13.88 -19.34 -20.25
N THR A 25 -12.97 -19.04 -21.17
CA THR A 25 -11.52 -19.21 -20.97
C THR A 25 -10.99 -18.22 -19.92
N MET A 26 -11.44 -16.95 -19.96
CA MET A 26 -11.10 -15.96 -18.93
C MET A 26 -11.66 -16.32 -17.55
N LEU A 27 -12.87 -16.86 -17.47
CA LEU A 27 -13.48 -17.34 -16.22
C LEU A 27 -12.69 -18.51 -15.60
N LEU A 28 -12.17 -19.42 -16.44
CA LEU A 28 -11.36 -20.55 -16.00
C LEU A 28 -9.98 -20.12 -15.47
N VAL A 29 -9.35 -19.14 -16.13
CA VAL A 29 -8.10 -18.53 -15.65
C VAL A 29 -8.33 -17.77 -14.35
N ALA A 30 -9.41 -17.00 -14.24
CA ALA A 30 -9.78 -16.30 -13.01
C ALA A 30 -10.11 -17.27 -11.85
N TYR A 31 -10.72 -18.42 -12.14
CA TYR A 31 -10.95 -19.49 -11.16
C TYR A 31 -9.64 -20.11 -10.69
N GLY A 32 -8.68 -20.35 -11.60
CA GLY A 32 -7.33 -20.81 -11.26
C GLY A 32 -6.60 -19.85 -10.32
N PHE A 33 -6.65 -18.54 -10.59
CA PHE A 33 -6.05 -17.51 -9.73
C PHE A 33 -6.69 -17.43 -8.34
N ARG A 34 -8.00 -17.53 -8.24
CA ARG A 34 -8.68 -17.56 -6.92
C ARG A 34 -8.34 -18.81 -6.12
N ALA A 35 -8.19 -19.95 -6.78
CA ALA A 35 -7.79 -21.20 -6.12
C ALA A 35 -6.34 -21.12 -5.61
N THR A 36 -5.43 -20.46 -6.34
CA THR A 36 -4.05 -20.23 -5.86
C THR A 36 -4.00 -19.28 -4.67
N ASP A 37 -4.81 -18.22 -4.66
CA ASP A 37 -4.86 -17.28 -3.53
C ASP A 37 -5.40 -17.96 -2.26
N ALA A 38 -6.43 -18.81 -2.40
CA ALA A 38 -6.95 -19.61 -1.29
C ALA A 38 -5.91 -20.61 -0.74
N ALA A 39 -5.19 -21.28 -1.63
CA ALA A 39 -4.12 -22.21 -1.26
C ALA A 39 -2.91 -21.50 -0.60
N ALA A 40 -2.52 -20.32 -1.11
CA ALA A 40 -1.45 -19.50 -0.55
C ALA A 40 -1.80 -18.97 0.85
N ASN A 41 -3.04 -18.52 1.07
CA ASN A 41 -3.52 -18.12 2.39
C ASN A 41 -3.54 -19.28 3.38
N LYS A 42 -3.93 -20.49 2.95
CA LYS A 42 -3.89 -21.70 3.76
C LYS A 42 -2.45 -22.10 4.13
N ALA A 43 -1.54 -22.07 3.16
CA ALA A 43 -0.11 -22.33 3.36
C ALA A 43 0.54 -21.32 4.34
N LEU A 44 0.24 -20.02 4.19
CA LEU A 44 0.72 -18.97 5.08
C LEU A 44 0.19 -19.15 6.51
N GLY A 45 -1.09 -19.55 6.64
CA GLY A 45 -1.69 -19.87 7.93
C GLY A 45 -0.95 -20.98 8.67
N TYR A 46 -0.67 -22.10 7.98
CA TYR A 46 0.08 -23.20 8.56
C TYR A 46 1.54 -22.83 8.85
N ALA A 47 2.22 -22.09 7.98
CA ALA A 47 3.60 -21.65 8.19
C ALA A 47 3.75 -20.76 9.44
N ASN A 48 2.83 -19.80 9.62
CA ASN A 48 2.83 -18.93 10.80
C ASN A 48 2.56 -19.71 12.09
N GLN A 49 1.70 -20.73 12.02
CA GLN A 49 1.40 -21.61 13.14
C GLN A 49 2.61 -22.48 13.53
N ALA A 50 3.30 -23.07 12.54
CA ALA A 50 4.54 -23.83 12.77
C ALA A 50 5.66 -22.96 13.36
N ALA A 51 5.84 -21.73 12.84
CA ALA A 51 6.84 -20.79 13.35
C ALA A 51 6.56 -20.37 14.81
N SER A 52 5.29 -20.15 15.16
CA SER A 52 4.88 -19.85 16.54
C SER A 52 5.18 -21.01 17.49
N LEU A 53 4.95 -22.25 17.03
CA LEU A 53 5.27 -23.45 17.80
C LEU A 53 6.78 -23.61 18.01
N GLN A 54 7.59 -23.37 16.97
CA GLN A 54 9.05 -23.45 17.04
C GLN A 54 9.68 -22.40 17.95
N ALA A 55 9.19 -21.15 17.90
CA ALA A 55 9.63 -20.11 18.82
C ALA A 55 9.36 -20.51 20.27
N PHE A 56 8.19 -21.09 20.53
CA PHE A 56 7.82 -21.57 21.86
C PHE A 56 8.70 -22.76 22.33
N ILE A 57 8.94 -23.75 21.47
CA ILE A 57 9.84 -24.89 21.75
C ILE A 57 11.23 -24.39 22.15
N LYS A 58 11.75 -23.39 21.43
CA LYS A 58 13.06 -22.79 21.69
C LYS A 58 13.11 -22.13 23.07
N ASP A 59 12.09 -21.35 23.41
CA ASP A 59 12.00 -20.68 24.72
C ASP A 59 11.90 -21.70 25.86
N MET A 60 11.11 -22.77 25.69
CA MET A 60 10.99 -23.86 26.67
C MET A 60 12.29 -24.61 26.88
N ASN A 61 13.04 -24.91 25.81
CA ASN A 61 14.34 -25.57 25.92
C ASN A 61 15.35 -24.72 26.69
N GLN A 62 15.34 -23.40 26.52
CA GLN A 62 16.19 -22.49 27.30
C GLN A 62 15.80 -22.50 28.79
N LEU A 63 14.51 -22.35 29.09
CA LEU A 63 13.98 -22.29 30.47
C LEU A 63 14.27 -23.54 31.29
N VAL A 64 14.13 -24.73 30.68
CA VAL A 64 14.46 -26.02 31.31
C VAL A 64 15.96 -26.13 31.67
N SER A 65 16.82 -25.37 31.00
CA SER A 65 18.28 -25.42 31.17
C SER A 65 18.86 -24.38 32.13
N THR A 66 18.17 -23.26 32.42
CA THR A 66 18.78 -22.10 33.10
C THR A 66 17.97 -21.45 34.24
N GLU A 67 16.67 -21.69 34.41
CA GLU A 67 15.84 -20.94 35.38
C GLU A 67 15.02 -21.83 36.35
N GLY A 68 14.78 -21.34 37.57
CA GLY A 68 14.08 -22.09 38.63
C GLY A 68 12.57 -22.27 38.41
N ALA A 69 11.97 -23.18 39.19
CA ALA A 69 10.55 -23.61 39.12
C ALA A 69 9.47 -22.51 38.93
N PRO A 70 9.57 -21.29 39.51
CA PRO A 70 8.55 -20.25 39.34
C PRO A 70 8.48 -19.69 37.91
N ALA A 71 9.64 -19.52 37.25
CA ALA A 71 9.72 -18.97 35.90
C ALA A 71 9.20 -19.99 34.87
N VAL A 72 9.59 -21.26 35.03
CA VAL A 72 9.10 -22.38 34.22
C VAL A 72 7.58 -22.47 34.29
N ARG A 73 6.98 -22.35 35.48
CA ARG A 73 5.53 -22.43 35.67
C ARG A 73 4.76 -21.29 35.00
N ALA A 74 5.21 -20.05 35.18
CA ALA A 74 4.56 -18.88 34.59
C ALA A 74 4.57 -18.95 33.06
N ARG A 75 5.73 -19.31 32.48
CA ARG A 75 5.90 -19.48 31.04
C ARG A 75 5.09 -20.64 30.48
N LEU A 76 5.01 -21.77 31.19
CA LEU A 76 4.15 -22.90 30.80
C LEU A 76 2.66 -22.48 30.73
N GLY A 77 2.22 -21.59 31.64
CA GLY A 77 0.88 -21.04 31.65
C GLY A 77 0.58 -20.09 30.49
N GLU A 78 1.51 -19.16 30.21
CA GLU A 78 1.43 -18.25 29.05
C GLU A 78 1.38 -19.03 27.74
N ALA A 79 2.24 -20.04 27.63
CA ALA A 79 2.34 -20.89 26.46
C ALA A 79 1.08 -21.70 26.17
N ARG A 80 0.50 -22.28 27.22
CA ARG A 80 -0.79 -22.98 27.12
C ARG A 80 -1.85 -22.06 26.50
N GLN A 81 -1.95 -20.82 26.97
CA GLN A 81 -2.92 -19.85 26.44
C GLN A 81 -2.61 -19.41 25.01
N ALA A 82 -1.34 -19.29 24.64
CA ALA A 82 -0.94 -18.96 23.27
C ALA A 82 -1.30 -20.09 22.28
N LEU A 83 -1.02 -21.34 22.65
CA LEU A 83 -1.32 -22.51 21.84
C LEU A 83 -2.84 -22.76 21.72
N ASP A 84 -3.61 -22.58 22.80
CA ASP A 84 -5.08 -22.65 22.74
C ASP A 84 -5.67 -21.62 21.76
N ARG A 85 -5.12 -20.40 21.73
CA ARG A 85 -5.52 -19.38 20.75
C ARG A 85 -5.11 -19.75 19.34
N ALA A 86 -3.87 -20.18 19.13
CA ALA A 86 -3.36 -20.53 17.80
C ALA A 86 -4.15 -21.68 17.15
N PHE A 87 -4.40 -22.77 17.89
CA PHE A 87 -5.21 -23.88 17.40
C PHE A 87 -6.70 -23.51 17.26
N GLY A 88 -7.23 -22.68 18.17
CA GLY A 88 -8.61 -22.17 18.07
C GLY A 88 -8.86 -21.29 16.84
N GLU A 89 -7.87 -20.46 16.46
CA GLU A 89 -7.93 -19.67 15.22
C GLU A 89 -7.72 -20.53 13.97
N ALA A 90 -6.81 -21.50 14.02
CA ALA A 90 -6.53 -22.40 12.90
C ALA A 90 -7.79 -23.20 12.51
N VAL A 91 -8.52 -23.75 13.48
CA VAL A 91 -9.78 -24.50 13.23
C VAL A 91 -10.83 -23.62 12.57
N LYS A 92 -10.91 -22.32 12.91
CA LYS A 92 -11.85 -21.38 12.28
C LYS A 92 -11.51 -21.10 10.82
N ARG A 93 -10.23 -21.14 10.45
CA ARG A 93 -9.77 -20.84 9.08
C ARG A 93 -9.95 -22.03 8.13
N ASP A 94 -9.98 -23.26 8.65
CA ASP A 94 -9.97 -24.46 7.82
C ASP A 94 -10.61 -25.66 8.52
N THR A 95 -11.94 -25.64 8.60
CA THR A 95 -12.75 -26.61 9.36
C THR A 95 -12.74 -28.02 8.78
N GLU A 96 -12.41 -28.17 7.50
CA GLU A 96 -12.49 -29.43 6.74
C GLU A 96 -11.18 -30.22 6.73
N SER A 97 -10.07 -29.66 7.24
CA SER A 97 -8.77 -30.33 7.24
C SER A 97 -8.70 -31.42 8.31
N GLU A 98 -8.80 -32.68 7.89
CA GLU A 98 -8.61 -33.86 8.76
C GLU A 98 -7.26 -33.83 9.50
N ALA A 99 -6.21 -33.36 8.81
CA ALA A 99 -4.88 -33.24 9.40
C ALA A 99 -4.83 -32.17 10.50
N LEU A 100 -5.51 -31.03 10.32
CA LEU A 100 -5.61 -29.99 11.34
C LEU A 100 -6.46 -30.46 12.54
N GLN A 101 -7.53 -31.21 12.30
CA GLN A 101 -8.34 -31.80 13.37
C GLN A 101 -7.54 -32.83 14.19
N LYS A 102 -6.71 -33.65 13.54
CA LYS A 102 -5.77 -34.55 14.21
C LYS A 102 -4.79 -33.78 15.11
N GLN A 103 -4.23 -32.67 14.61
CA GLN A 103 -3.31 -31.82 15.37
C GLN A 103 -3.98 -31.13 16.56
N VAL A 104 -5.20 -30.65 16.40
CA VAL A 104 -6.02 -30.09 17.49
C VAL A 104 -6.31 -31.15 18.54
N HIS A 105 -6.61 -32.38 18.13
CA HIS A 105 -6.81 -33.50 19.03
C HIS A 105 -5.53 -33.80 19.83
N THR A 106 -4.37 -33.89 19.17
CA THR A 106 -3.07 -34.07 19.83
C THR A 106 -2.78 -32.96 20.84
N TRP A 107 -3.03 -31.69 20.48
CA TRP A 107 -2.91 -30.57 21.41
C TRP A 107 -3.85 -30.71 22.60
N THR A 108 -5.11 -31.10 22.41
CA THR A 108 -6.06 -31.25 23.53
C THR A 108 -5.62 -32.34 24.53
N THR A 109 -5.04 -33.43 24.04
CA THR A 109 -4.45 -34.47 24.90
C THR A 109 -3.24 -33.92 25.66
N MET A 110 -2.36 -33.21 24.98
CA MET A 110 -1.16 -32.61 25.56
C MET A 110 -1.46 -31.52 26.59
N ARG A 111 -2.48 -30.69 26.32
CA ARG A 111 -2.98 -29.65 27.21
C ARG A 111 -3.36 -30.22 28.57
N SER A 112 -3.99 -31.40 28.60
CA SER A 112 -4.32 -32.05 29.87
C SER A 112 -3.08 -32.40 30.70
N GLY A 113 -1.95 -32.74 30.06
CA GLY A 113 -0.66 -32.97 30.71
C GLY A 113 -0.02 -31.67 31.21
N VAL A 114 -0.09 -30.58 30.44
CA VAL A 114 0.34 -29.24 30.86
C VAL A 114 -0.43 -28.80 32.11
N ASP A 115 -1.74 -29.04 32.14
CA ASP A 115 -2.62 -28.68 33.25
C ASP A 115 -2.28 -29.46 34.52
N ALA A 116 -1.95 -30.73 34.38
CA ALA A 116 -1.49 -31.57 35.49
C ALA A 116 -0.16 -31.05 36.06
N ILE A 117 0.78 -30.63 35.21
CA ILE A 117 2.06 -30.03 35.64
C ILE A 117 1.83 -28.68 36.33
N LEU A 118 0.95 -27.85 35.79
CA LEU A 118 0.58 -26.56 36.39
C LEU A 118 -0.15 -26.71 37.73
N ALA A 119 -0.78 -27.85 38.01
CA ALA A 119 -1.47 -28.13 39.27
C ALA A 119 -0.55 -28.66 40.40
N LEU A 120 0.69 -29.04 40.11
CA LEU A 120 1.63 -29.59 41.11
C LEU A 120 2.09 -28.56 42.16
N PRO A 121 2.43 -28.96 43.39
CA PRO A 121 3.07 -28.09 44.38
C PRO A 121 4.35 -27.40 43.84
N ARG A 122 4.67 -26.17 44.29
CA ARG A 122 5.76 -25.32 43.72
C ARG A 122 7.13 -26.00 43.74
N ASP A 123 7.35 -26.87 44.71
CA ASP A 123 8.56 -27.66 44.98
C ASP A 123 8.66 -28.93 44.12
N ALA A 124 7.55 -29.43 43.57
CA ALA A 124 7.52 -30.67 42.78
C ALA A 124 7.98 -30.51 41.31
N ILE A 125 8.05 -29.26 40.81
CA ILE A 125 8.39 -28.95 39.40
C ILE A 125 9.83 -29.34 39.05
N ASN A 126 10.75 -29.32 40.02
CA ASN A 126 12.16 -29.67 39.82
C ASN A 126 12.45 -31.17 39.97
N THR A 127 11.42 -32.02 40.11
CA THR A 127 11.66 -33.46 40.19
C THR A 127 12.08 -34.03 38.82
N PRO A 128 13.03 -34.99 38.77
CA PRO A 128 13.48 -35.58 37.51
C PRO A 128 12.34 -36.13 36.64
N LYS A 129 11.27 -36.61 37.28
CA LYS A 129 10.06 -37.09 36.61
C LYS A 129 9.33 -35.97 35.86
N VAL A 130 9.09 -34.84 36.52
CA VAL A 130 8.40 -33.69 35.91
C VAL A 130 9.26 -33.06 34.82
N LEU A 131 10.57 -32.99 35.00
CA LEU A 131 11.50 -32.53 33.97
C LEU A 131 11.46 -33.44 32.72
N MET A 132 11.42 -34.76 32.93
CA MET A 132 11.31 -35.74 31.85
C MET A 132 9.96 -35.64 31.12
N ASP A 133 8.87 -35.39 31.84
CA ASP A 133 7.55 -35.16 31.26
C ASP A 133 7.51 -33.87 30.43
N ILE A 134 8.18 -32.80 30.88
CA ILE A 134 8.35 -31.55 30.11
C ILE A 134 9.21 -31.79 28.86
N ILE A 135 10.32 -32.53 28.95
CA ILE A 135 11.17 -32.85 27.78
C ILE A 135 10.40 -33.69 26.75
N ARG A 136 9.64 -34.69 27.20
CA ARG A 136 8.79 -35.50 26.30
C ARG A 136 7.72 -34.66 25.63
N MET A 137 7.18 -33.67 26.35
CA MET A 137 6.22 -32.71 25.81
C MET A 137 6.88 -31.80 24.76
N ILE A 138 8.09 -31.29 25.00
CA ILE A 138 8.83 -30.51 24.00
C ILE A 138 9.06 -31.34 22.71
N ALA A 139 9.48 -32.60 22.84
CA ALA A 139 9.67 -33.49 21.69
C ALA A 139 8.38 -33.76 20.90
N GLN A 140 7.23 -33.85 21.58
CA GLN A 140 5.93 -33.98 20.92
C GLN A 140 5.53 -32.68 20.19
N LEU A 141 5.83 -31.51 20.76
CA LEU A 141 5.59 -30.22 20.07
C LEU A 141 6.49 -30.10 18.84
N GLU A 142 7.75 -30.53 18.90
CA GLU A 142 8.66 -30.54 17.75
C GLU A 142 8.07 -31.36 16.59
N GLY A 143 7.55 -32.56 16.86
CA GLY A 143 6.87 -33.37 15.85
C GLY A 143 5.61 -32.71 15.28
N MET A 144 4.84 -32.01 16.12
CA MET A 144 3.67 -31.25 15.65
C MET A 144 4.06 -30.06 14.77
N ALA A 145 5.12 -29.33 15.11
CA ALA A 145 5.62 -28.22 14.28
C ALA A 145 6.04 -28.71 12.89
N GLU A 146 6.70 -29.86 12.82
CA GLU A 146 7.13 -30.48 11.57
C GLU A 146 5.94 -30.95 10.73
N GLU A 147 4.94 -31.60 11.34
CA GLU A 147 3.70 -31.97 10.64
C GLU A 147 2.94 -30.74 10.11
N ILE A 148 2.84 -29.64 10.88
CA ILE A 148 2.18 -28.41 10.42
C ILE A 148 2.98 -27.75 9.27
N ASN A 149 4.31 -27.79 9.34
CA ASN A 149 5.16 -27.26 8.26
C ASN A 149 5.02 -28.08 6.97
N THR A 150 4.90 -29.41 7.06
CA THR A 150 4.63 -30.25 5.88
C THR A 150 3.25 -29.97 5.28
N LEU A 151 2.23 -29.66 6.09
CA LEU A 151 0.92 -29.19 5.60
C LEU A 151 1.02 -27.83 4.90
N ALA A 152 1.86 -26.92 5.38
CA ALA A 152 2.11 -25.63 4.73
C ALA A 152 2.71 -25.81 3.33
N VAL A 153 3.69 -26.72 3.20
CA VAL A 153 4.31 -27.07 1.92
C VAL A 153 3.30 -27.76 1.00
N ALA A 154 2.57 -28.76 1.50
CA ALA A 154 1.57 -29.48 0.70
C ALA A 154 0.42 -28.57 0.20
N ALA A 155 -0.01 -27.60 1.01
CA ALA A 155 -1.01 -26.60 0.60
C ALA A 155 -0.48 -25.68 -0.51
N ARG A 156 0.81 -25.30 -0.44
CA ARG A 156 1.48 -24.48 -1.45
C ARG A 156 1.63 -25.24 -2.77
N ASP A 157 2.12 -26.47 -2.70
CA ASP A 157 2.37 -27.32 -3.87
C ASP A 157 1.05 -27.71 -4.56
N GLY A 158 0.01 -28.04 -3.79
CA GLY A 158 -1.33 -28.32 -4.31
C GLY A 158 -1.94 -27.12 -5.03
N GLY A 159 -1.74 -25.91 -4.52
CA GLY A 159 -2.14 -24.66 -5.18
C GLY A 159 -1.43 -24.45 -6.52
N GLN A 160 -0.11 -24.67 -6.56
CA GLN A 160 0.68 -24.56 -7.79
C GLN A 160 0.26 -25.61 -8.83
N GLN A 161 0.05 -26.85 -8.42
CA GLN A 161 -0.36 -27.92 -9.33
C GLN A 161 -1.77 -27.69 -9.90
N GLN A 162 -2.67 -27.08 -9.13
CA GLN A 162 -3.99 -26.66 -9.63
C GLN A 162 -3.90 -25.50 -10.62
N ALA A 163 -2.96 -24.58 -10.44
CA ALA A 163 -2.66 -23.50 -11.39
C ALA A 163 -2.11 -24.03 -12.72
N GLU A 164 -1.21 -25.01 -12.66
CA GLU A 164 -0.66 -25.65 -13.86
C GLU A 164 -1.73 -26.43 -14.63
N ASN A 165 -2.61 -27.15 -13.94
CA ASN A 165 -3.70 -27.88 -14.59
C ASN A 165 -4.73 -26.94 -15.24
N SER A 166 -5.09 -25.83 -14.58
CA SER A 166 -6.03 -24.85 -15.14
C SER A 166 -5.44 -24.10 -16.35
N THR A 167 -4.16 -23.73 -16.31
CA THR A 167 -3.46 -23.12 -17.45
C THR A 167 -3.31 -24.06 -18.65
N ARG A 168 -3.02 -25.35 -18.42
CA ARG A 168 -2.98 -26.38 -19.48
C ARG A 168 -4.34 -26.59 -20.14
N LEU A 169 -5.43 -26.67 -19.36
CA LEU A 169 -6.80 -26.77 -19.90
C LEU A 169 -7.19 -25.54 -20.72
N ALA A 170 -6.84 -24.33 -20.26
CA ALA A 170 -7.08 -23.09 -20.99
C ALA A 170 -6.30 -23.06 -22.33
N ALA A 171 -5.04 -23.50 -22.33
CA ALA A 171 -4.23 -23.58 -23.55
C ALA A 171 -4.79 -24.60 -24.57
N ALA A 172 -5.25 -25.76 -24.11
CA ALA A 172 -5.89 -26.75 -24.96
C ALA A 172 -7.20 -26.24 -25.60
N MET A 173 -8.02 -25.51 -24.83
CA MET A 173 -9.25 -24.89 -25.36
C MET A 173 -8.95 -23.79 -26.38
N PHE A 174 -7.89 -22.99 -26.17
CA PHE A 174 -7.47 -21.97 -27.13
C PHE A 174 -7.01 -22.56 -28.47
N LEU A 175 -6.25 -23.66 -28.43
CA LEU A 175 -5.84 -24.39 -29.63
C LEU A 175 -7.05 -25.00 -30.37
N ALA A 176 -8.04 -25.52 -29.65
CA ALA A 176 -9.28 -26.03 -30.25
C ALA A 176 -10.07 -24.91 -30.96
N LEU A 177 -10.10 -23.70 -30.41
CA LEU A 177 -10.76 -22.53 -31.01
C LEU A 177 -10.07 -22.09 -32.32
N LEU A 178 -8.73 -22.11 -32.37
CA LEU A 178 -7.97 -21.86 -33.59
C LEU A 178 -8.27 -22.91 -34.68
N GLY A 179 -8.44 -24.18 -34.28
CA GLY A 179 -8.85 -25.25 -35.21
C GLY A 179 -10.26 -25.03 -35.81
N VAL A 180 -11.23 -24.66 -34.98
CA VAL A 180 -12.62 -24.41 -35.42
C VAL A 180 -12.71 -23.21 -36.35
N THR A 181 -11.99 -22.12 -36.04
CA THR A 181 -11.97 -20.91 -36.88
C THR A 181 -11.31 -21.15 -38.24
N ALA A 182 -10.21 -21.91 -38.29
CA ALA A 182 -9.56 -22.32 -39.54
C ALA A 182 -10.49 -23.20 -40.41
N LEU A 183 -11.23 -24.13 -39.81
CA LEU A 183 -12.20 -24.97 -40.51
C LEU A 183 -13.36 -24.14 -41.10
N LEU A 184 -13.85 -23.15 -40.36
CA LEU A 184 -14.92 -22.24 -40.80
C LEU A 184 -14.48 -21.36 -41.98
N PHE A 185 -13.22 -20.91 -41.96
CA PHE A 185 -12.60 -20.19 -43.07
C PHE A 185 -12.49 -21.06 -44.33
N LEU A 186 -12.05 -22.32 -44.20
CA LEU A 186 -12.00 -23.28 -45.31
C LEU A 186 -13.39 -23.55 -45.92
N LEU A 187 -14.43 -23.66 -45.08
CA LEU A 187 -15.80 -23.87 -45.55
C LEU A 187 -16.37 -22.64 -46.27
N LEU A 188 -16.10 -21.43 -45.80
CA LEU A 188 -16.50 -20.18 -46.46
C LEU A 188 -15.76 -19.95 -47.78
N TYR A 189 -14.46 -20.23 -47.82
CA TYR A 189 -13.64 -20.17 -49.05
C TYR A 189 -14.18 -21.12 -50.13
N ARG A 190 -14.56 -22.34 -49.74
CA ARG A 190 -15.12 -23.35 -50.66
C ARG A 190 -16.51 -22.96 -51.18
N SER A 191 -17.35 -22.35 -50.35
CA SER A 191 -18.67 -21.83 -50.74
C SER A 191 -18.56 -20.69 -51.77
N LEU A 192 -17.59 -19.79 -51.63
CA LEU A 192 -17.43 -18.65 -52.53
C LEU A 192 -17.05 -19.07 -53.97
N ILE A 193 -16.20 -20.10 -54.11
CA ILE A 193 -15.79 -20.63 -55.42
C ILE A 193 -16.94 -21.38 -56.12
N GLN A 194 -17.88 -21.93 -55.35
CA GLN A 194 -19.06 -22.62 -55.90
C GLN A 194 -20.07 -21.62 -56.50
N ASP A 195 -20.24 -20.44 -55.90
CA ASP A 195 -21.16 -19.41 -56.40
C ASP A 195 -20.63 -18.63 -57.63
N LEU A 196 -19.30 -18.56 -57.82
CA LEU A 196 -18.68 -17.87 -58.97
C LEU A 196 -18.50 -18.74 -60.23
N GLY A 197 -18.65 -20.07 -60.15
CA GLY A 197 -18.51 -20.99 -61.30
C GLY A 197 -17.08 -21.19 -61.81
N GLY A 198 -16.11 -20.36 -61.42
CA GLY A 198 -14.70 -20.42 -61.84
C GLY A 198 -13.78 -19.51 -61.03
N GLU A 199 -12.49 -19.48 -61.37
CA GLU A 199 -11.51 -18.59 -60.72
C GLU A 199 -11.82 -17.11 -61.04
N PRO A 200 -11.76 -16.19 -60.06
CA PRO A 200 -12.19 -14.79 -60.24
C PRO A 200 -11.52 -14.05 -61.41
N GLY A 201 -10.27 -14.41 -61.75
CA GLY A 201 -9.57 -13.85 -62.90
C GLY A 201 -10.22 -14.20 -64.25
N LYS A 202 -10.71 -15.45 -64.42
CA LYS A 202 -11.33 -15.91 -65.67
C LYS A 202 -12.69 -15.28 -65.95
N VAL A 203 -13.46 -15.00 -64.88
CA VAL A 203 -14.77 -14.31 -64.98
C VAL A 203 -14.59 -12.87 -65.45
N SER A 204 -13.52 -12.19 -64.99
CA SER A 204 -13.19 -10.83 -65.42
C SER A 204 -12.75 -10.75 -66.88
N ASP A 205 -12.02 -11.75 -67.38
CA ASP A 205 -11.54 -11.78 -68.78
C ASP A 205 -12.67 -12.02 -69.79
N ILE A 206 -13.65 -12.86 -69.45
CA ILE A 206 -14.83 -13.11 -70.30
C ILE A 206 -15.76 -11.90 -70.35
N ALA A 207 -15.95 -11.21 -69.22
CA ALA A 207 -16.70 -9.96 -69.17
C ALA A 207 -16.09 -8.88 -70.08
N ARG A 208 -14.76 -8.81 -70.12
CA ARG A 208 -14.02 -7.89 -70.99
C ARG A 208 -14.11 -8.29 -72.47
N GLY A 209 -14.07 -9.58 -72.80
CA GLY A 209 -14.26 -10.08 -74.17
C GLY A 209 -15.65 -9.79 -74.78
N ILE A 210 -16.71 -9.86 -73.96
CA ILE A 210 -18.08 -9.50 -74.39
C ILE A 210 -18.21 -7.98 -74.60
N ALA A 211 -17.58 -7.17 -73.74
CA ALA A 211 -17.55 -5.71 -73.88
C ALA A 211 -16.75 -5.23 -75.11
N GLU A 212 -15.79 -6.01 -75.56
CA GLU A 212 -14.97 -5.75 -76.76
C GLU A 212 -15.57 -6.30 -78.06
N GLY A 213 -16.79 -6.85 -78.03
CA GLY A 213 -17.52 -7.30 -79.22
C GLY A 213 -17.07 -8.65 -79.80
N ARG A 214 -16.23 -9.41 -79.08
CA ARG A 214 -15.82 -10.76 -79.50
C ARG A 214 -16.79 -11.80 -78.96
N LEU A 215 -17.76 -12.20 -79.78
CA LEU A 215 -18.86 -13.10 -79.38
C LEU A 215 -18.65 -14.56 -79.81
N ASP A 216 -17.48 -14.91 -80.34
CA ASP A 216 -17.21 -16.23 -80.95
C ASP A 216 -16.38 -17.18 -80.07
N ALA A 217 -15.96 -16.76 -78.88
CA ALA A 217 -15.24 -17.61 -77.95
C ALA A 217 -16.20 -18.49 -77.12
N PRO A 218 -15.98 -19.82 -77.06
CA PRO A 218 -16.80 -20.70 -76.23
C PRO A 218 -16.52 -20.44 -74.73
N ILE A 219 -17.59 -20.30 -73.93
CA ILE A 219 -17.50 -20.20 -72.48
C ILE A 219 -17.63 -21.62 -71.93
N GLU A 220 -16.55 -22.20 -71.42
CA GLU A 220 -16.58 -23.54 -70.83
C GLU A 220 -17.22 -23.50 -69.44
N LEU A 221 -18.42 -24.05 -69.34
CA LEU A 221 -19.12 -24.25 -68.07
C LEU A 221 -18.75 -25.60 -67.45
N ARG A 222 -18.76 -25.67 -66.13
CA ARG A 222 -18.70 -26.96 -65.43
C ARG A 222 -19.95 -27.76 -65.77
N SER A 223 -19.80 -29.08 -65.95
CA SER A 223 -20.91 -29.96 -66.35
C SER A 223 -22.10 -29.85 -65.39
N GLY A 224 -23.24 -29.35 -65.89
CA GLY A 224 -24.48 -29.14 -65.13
C GLY A 224 -24.62 -27.77 -64.45
N ASP A 225 -23.78 -26.78 -64.79
CA ASP A 225 -23.81 -25.43 -64.21
C ASP A 225 -24.71 -24.48 -65.02
N ASP A 226 -25.90 -24.17 -64.50
CA ASP A 226 -26.93 -23.31 -65.12
C ASP A 226 -27.25 -22.04 -64.31
N THR A 227 -26.61 -21.88 -63.15
CA THR A 227 -26.92 -20.87 -62.12
C THR A 227 -25.74 -19.96 -61.76
N SER A 228 -24.50 -20.30 -62.15
CA SER A 228 -23.34 -19.45 -61.88
C SER A 228 -23.32 -18.18 -62.74
N VAL A 229 -22.54 -17.20 -62.30
CA VAL A 229 -22.33 -15.94 -63.05
C VAL A 229 -21.79 -16.19 -64.47
N MET A 230 -21.03 -17.29 -64.67
CA MET A 230 -20.55 -17.72 -65.98
C MET A 230 -21.68 -18.23 -66.89
N ALA A 231 -22.66 -18.95 -66.33
CA ALA A 231 -23.83 -19.45 -67.08
C ALA A 231 -24.78 -18.32 -67.51
N GLU A 232 -24.91 -17.25 -66.71
CA GLU A 232 -25.71 -16.07 -67.08
C GLU A 232 -25.01 -15.19 -68.15
N MET A 233 -23.68 -15.16 -68.18
CA MET A 233 -22.91 -14.48 -69.24
C MET A 233 -23.03 -15.19 -70.61
N GLU A 234 -23.16 -16.52 -70.62
CA GLU A 234 -23.47 -17.30 -71.83
C GLU A 234 -24.84 -16.90 -72.42
N LYS A 235 -25.89 -16.83 -71.59
CA LYS A 235 -27.23 -16.41 -72.00
C LYS A 235 -27.28 -14.97 -72.53
N MET A 236 -26.44 -14.08 -72.00
CA MET A 236 -26.32 -12.68 -72.45
C MET A 236 -25.69 -12.58 -73.85
N ARG A 237 -24.62 -13.36 -74.12
CA ARG A 237 -24.00 -13.48 -75.45
C ARG A 237 -24.99 -13.96 -76.50
N ASP A 238 -25.79 -14.97 -76.18
CA ASP A 238 -26.74 -15.57 -77.11
C ASP A 238 -27.90 -14.63 -77.44
N ARG A 239 -28.30 -13.74 -76.51
CA ARG A 239 -29.29 -12.67 -76.76
C ARG A 239 -28.75 -11.54 -77.65
N LEU A 240 -27.46 -11.21 -77.57
CA LEU A 240 -26.82 -10.22 -78.45
C LEU A 240 -26.69 -10.71 -79.89
N ARG A 241 -26.58 -12.03 -80.09
CA ARG A 241 -26.53 -12.69 -81.41
C ARG A 241 -27.90 -12.69 -82.13
N HIS A 242 -29.00 -12.46 -81.41
CA HIS A 242 -30.38 -12.52 -81.94
C HIS A 242 -30.98 -11.16 -82.36
N ASN A 243 -30.35 -10.03 -82.02
CA ASN A 243 -30.89 -8.68 -82.30
C ASN A 243 -30.43 -8.06 -83.64
N LEU A 244 -29.75 -8.80 -84.52
CA LEU A 244 -29.25 -8.31 -85.81
C LEU A 244 -30.06 -8.85 -87.01
N GLY A 245 -31.38 -8.65 -86.98
CA GLY A 245 -32.29 -9.24 -87.98
C GLY A 245 -33.64 -8.54 -88.10
N SER A 246 -33.68 -7.23 -88.37
CA SER A 246 -34.88 -6.60 -88.92
C SER A 246 -34.51 -5.37 -89.75
N LEU A 247 -34.68 -5.54 -91.07
CA LEU A 247 -34.29 -4.63 -92.13
C LEU A 247 -35.57 -4.15 -92.81
N ARG A 248 -35.77 -2.81 -92.85
CA ARG A 248 -36.27 -1.98 -93.98
C ARG A 248 -37.28 -0.91 -93.58
N GLU A 249 -36.87 0.36 -93.74
CA GLU A 249 -37.54 1.28 -94.67
C GLU A 249 -36.59 2.42 -95.06
N ALA A 250 -36.05 2.30 -96.28
CA ALA A 250 -35.17 3.26 -96.95
C ALA A 250 -36.03 4.20 -97.80
N GLY A 251 -35.99 5.49 -97.50
CA GLY A 251 -36.71 6.53 -98.24
C GLY A 251 -36.64 7.94 -97.62
N ALA A 252 -36.29 8.06 -96.34
CA ALA A 252 -36.28 9.35 -95.61
C ALA A 252 -34.93 9.67 -94.92
N ALA A 253 -33.80 9.22 -95.48
CA ALA A 253 -32.47 9.36 -94.87
C ALA A 253 -31.78 10.71 -95.15
N THR A 254 -31.92 11.28 -96.36
CA THR A 254 -31.12 12.45 -96.77
C THR A 254 -31.53 13.76 -96.07
N ALA A 255 -32.81 13.94 -95.73
CA ALA A 255 -33.28 15.11 -94.96
C ALA A 255 -33.00 15.00 -93.45
N ARG A 256 -33.02 13.78 -92.90
CA ARG A 256 -32.79 13.52 -91.46
C ARG A 256 -31.35 13.76 -91.04
N VAL A 257 -30.37 13.37 -91.86
CA VAL A 257 -28.94 13.58 -91.55
C VAL A 257 -28.61 15.06 -91.52
N LYS A 258 -29.10 15.85 -92.49
CA LYS A 258 -28.90 17.31 -92.49
C LYS A 258 -29.62 18.00 -91.32
N SER A 259 -30.88 17.67 -91.03
CA SER A 259 -31.57 18.25 -89.85
C SER A 259 -30.95 17.82 -88.51
N ALA A 260 -30.41 16.61 -88.40
CA ALA A 260 -29.71 16.16 -87.20
C ALA A 260 -28.36 16.86 -87.01
N LEU A 261 -27.64 17.13 -88.12
CA LEU A 261 -26.40 17.92 -88.09
C LEU A 261 -26.67 19.40 -87.77
N ASP A 262 -27.72 20.00 -88.36
CA ASP A 262 -28.11 21.40 -88.13
C ASP A 262 -28.61 21.64 -86.69
N ALA A 263 -29.25 20.64 -86.05
CA ALA A 263 -29.71 20.71 -84.65
C ALA A 263 -28.64 20.31 -83.62
N SER A 264 -27.49 19.83 -84.06
CA SER A 264 -26.40 19.41 -83.16
C SER A 264 -25.68 20.61 -82.56
N THR A 265 -25.40 20.54 -81.25
CA THR A 265 -24.52 21.49 -80.55
C THR A 265 -23.04 21.19 -80.77
N VAL A 266 -22.71 20.03 -81.35
CA VAL A 266 -21.34 19.67 -81.72
C VAL A 266 -20.95 20.47 -82.96
N CYS A 267 -19.90 21.28 -82.86
CA CYS A 267 -19.44 22.11 -83.96
C CYS A 267 -18.79 21.22 -85.04
N MET A 268 -19.40 21.11 -86.23
CA MET A 268 -18.95 20.20 -87.27
C MET A 268 -18.91 20.83 -88.65
N THR A 269 -17.83 20.56 -89.40
CA THR A 269 -17.69 20.87 -90.82
C THR A 269 -17.51 19.60 -91.65
N ILE A 270 -18.06 19.56 -92.86
CA ILE A 270 -17.72 18.55 -93.88
C ILE A 270 -17.03 19.27 -95.02
N VAL A 271 -15.86 18.76 -95.41
CA VAL A 271 -15.03 19.36 -96.46
C VAL A 271 -14.81 18.39 -97.62
N ASP A 272 -14.60 18.92 -98.82
CA ASP A 272 -14.23 18.14 -99.99
C ASP A 272 -12.80 17.57 -99.88
N PRO A 273 -12.35 16.70 -100.81
CA PRO A 273 -11.00 16.13 -100.78
C PRO A 273 -9.86 17.16 -100.88
N GLN A 274 -10.17 18.39 -101.31
CA GLN A 274 -9.24 19.51 -101.40
C GLN A 274 -9.28 20.41 -100.13
N GLY A 275 -10.12 20.06 -99.15
CA GLY A 275 -10.24 20.75 -97.87
C GLY A 275 -11.12 22.01 -97.90
N ARG A 276 -12.00 22.18 -98.90
CA ARG A 276 -12.99 23.27 -98.93
C ARG A 276 -14.27 22.85 -98.24
N ILE A 277 -14.83 23.72 -97.42
CA ILE A 277 -16.03 23.41 -96.64
C ILE A 277 -17.24 23.30 -97.56
N ALA A 278 -17.80 22.09 -97.64
CA ALA A 278 -19.05 21.79 -98.32
C ALA A 278 -20.26 21.97 -97.40
N TYR A 279 -20.07 21.78 -96.09
CA TYR A 279 -21.13 21.94 -95.08
C TYR A 279 -20.55 22.38 -93.73
N ALA A 280 -21.25 23.26 -93.04
CA ALA A 280 -20.95 23.71 -91.68
C ALA A 280 -22.27 23.86 -90.93
N ASN A 281 -22.39 23.26 -89.76
CA ASN A 281 -23.60 23.40 -88.96
C ASN A 281 -23.63 24.74 -88.20
N PRO A 282 -24.79 25.23 -87.73
CA PRO A 282 -24.90 26.53 -87.05
C PRO A 282 -23.96 26.68 -85.84
N ALA A 283 -23.71 25.59 -85.11
CA ALA A 283 -22.80 25.57 -83.96
C ALA A 283 -21.36 25.93 -84.36
N VAL A 284 -20.80 25.30 -85.41
CA VAL A 284 -19.43 25.63 -85.85
C VAL A 284 -19.34 27.00 -86.51
N CYS A 285 -20.40 27.46 -87.17
CA CYS A 285 -20.43 28.82 -87.70
C CYS A 285 -20.35 29.87 -86.58
N THR A 286 -21.03 29.63 -85.46
CA THR A 286 -20.94 30.50 -84.28
C THR A 286 -19.54 30.46 -83.67
N LEU A 287 -18.95 29.26 -83.58
CA LEU A 287 -17.58 29.07 -83.11
C LEU A 287 -16.57 29.85 -83.97
N PHE A 288 -16.62 29.67 -85.29
CA PHE A 288 -15.75 30.36 -86.24
C PHE A 288 -15.94 31.87 -86.22
N ALA A 289 -17.18 32.36 -86.08
CA ALA A 289 -17.44 33.79 -85.95
C ALA A 289 -16.81 34.36 -84.67
N SER A 290 -16.84 33.62 -83.57
CA SER A 290 -16.22 34.04 -82.30
C SER A 290 -14.69 33.98 -82.29
N ALA A 291 -14.10 33.22 -83.22
CA ALA A 291 -12.66 33.03 -83.39
C ALA A 291 -12.15 33.52 -84.76
N ALA A 292 -12.89 34.45 -85.38
CA ALA A 292 -12.68 34.85 -86.77
C ALA A 292 -11.32 35.51 -86.98
N ALA A 293 -10.88 36.34 -86.04
CA ALA A 293 -9.61 37.05 -86.10
C ALA A 293 -8.42 36.08 -85.97
N GLU A 294 -8.54 35.13 -85.04
CA GLU A 294 -7.53 34.14 -84.70
C GLU A 294 -7.35 33.10 -85.81
N LEU A 295 -8.45 32.63 -86.40
CA LEU A 295 -8.43 31.67 -87.50
C LEU A 295 -7.95 32.30 -88.81
N ARG A 296 -8.33 33.55 -89.10
CA ARG A 296 -7.86 34.28 -90.28
C ARG A 296 -6.36 34.56 -90.23
N ALA A 297 -5.82 34.87 -89.05
CA ALA A 297 -4.38 35.06 -88.86
C ALA A 297 -3.55 33.81 -89.18
N ARG A 298 -4.15 32.61 -89.13
CA ARG A 298 -3.48 31.34 -89.46
C ARG A 298 -3.58 30.94 -90.93
N SER A 299 -4.62 31.37 -91.64
CA SER A 299 -4.84 30.97 -93.03
C SER A 299 -5.67 32.01 -93.77
N ASP A 300 -5.05 32.69 -94.74
CA ASP A 300 -5.74 33.65 -95.62
C ASP A 300 -6.81 33.01 -96.50
N ALA A 301 -6.76 31.68 -96.68
CA ALA A 301 -7.71 30.90 -97.48
C ALA A 301 -9.01 30.54 -96.72
N PHE A 302 -9.12 30.94 -95.45
CA PHE A 302 -10.29 30.69 -94.61
C PHE A 302 -10.97 32.00 -94.21
N ASP A 303 -12.27 32.11 -94.46
CA ASP A 303 -13.10 33.22 -94.01
C ASP A 303 -14.23 32.75 -93.09
N ALA A 304 -14.26 33.26 -91.86
CA ALA A 304 -15.29 32.93 -90.88
C ALA A 304 -16.64 33.60 -91.17
N HIS A 305 -16.68 34.65 -92.00
CA HIS A 305 -17.94 35.29 -92.43
C HIS A 305 -18.53 34.60 -93.67
N GLU A 306 -17.72 33.91 -94.46
CA GLU A 306 -18.13 33.09 -95.61
C GLU A 306 -17.57 31.67 -95.48
N VAL A 307 -18.11 30.94 -94.49
CA VAL A 307 -17.61 29.62 -94.06
C VAL A 307 -17.71 28.57 -95.18
N ILE A 308 -18.81 28.56 -95.94
CA ILE A 308 -19.01 27.59 -97.02
C ILE A 308 -18.13 27.98 -98.22
N GLY A 309 -17.31 27.05 -98.72
CA GLY A 309 -16.36 27.27 -99.82
C GLY A 309 -14.96 27.72 -99.40
N SER A 310 -14.83 28.27 -98.18
CA SER A 310 -13.54 28.53 -97.53
C SER A 310 -12.75 27.24 -97.29
N SER A 311 -11.42 27.33 -97.30
CA SER A 311 -10.56 26.15 -97.11
C SER A 311 -10.02 26.05 -95.68
N VAL A 312 -10.18 24.89 -95.06
CA VAL A 312 -9.60 24.57 -93.74
C VAL A 312 -8.25 23.85 -93.85
N ALA A 313 -7.77 23.57 -95.06
CA ALA A 313 -6.53 22.83 -95.28
C ALA A 313 -5.32 23.51 -94.63
N GLY A 314 -5.27 24.86 -94.65
CA GLY A 314 -4.22 25.64 -93.99
C GLY A 314 -4.31 25.69 -92.47
N LEU A 315 -5.45 25.30 -91.88
CA LEU A 315 -5.63 25.25 -90.43
C LEU A 315 -5.12 23.92 -89.86
N LEU A 316 -5.23 22.82 -90.60
CA LEU A 316 -4.86 21.48 -90.12
C LEU A 316 -3.34 21.23 -90.21
N ALA A 317 -2.66 21.28 -89.06
CA ALA A 317 -1.21 21.08 -89.00
C ALA A 317 -0.77 19.66 -89.44
N GLY A 318 -1.59 18.63 -89.17
CA GLY A 318 -1.32 17.23 -89.55
C GLY A 318 -1.91 16.83 -90.90
N GLY A 319 -2.50 17.78 -91.63
CA GLY A 319 -3.35 17.50 -92.79
C GLY A 319 -4.57 16.64 -92.42
N PHE A 320 -5.24 16.11 -93.43
CA PHE A 320 -6.49 15.34 -93.25
C PHE A 320 -6.26 13.87 -92.85
N ALA A 321 -5.01 13.42 -92.71
CA ALA A 321 -4.66 12.06 -92.30
C ALA A 321 -4.68 11.85 -90.77
N ALA A 322 -4.50 12.93 -90.00
CA ALA A 322 -4.51 12.87 -88.54
C ALA A 322 -5.95 12.88 -88.02
N THR A 323 -6.38 11.76 -87.42
CA THR A 323 -7.75 11.58 -86.92
C THR A 323 -8.09 12.47 -85.73
N ARG A 324 -7.08 12.89 -84.95
CA ARG A 324 -7.25 13.87 -83.88
C ARG A 324 -6.04 14.81 -83.84
N GLN A 325 -6.30 16.10 -83.77
CA GLN A 325 -5.27 17.13 -83.77
C GLN A 325 -5.73 18.33 -82.94
N SER A 326 -4.78 19.03 -82.34
CA SER A 326 -5.07 20.25 -81.56
C SER A 326 -4.59 21.47 -82.35
N LEU A 327 -5.37 22.53 -82.30
CA LEU A 327 -5.20 23.76 -83.06
C LEU A 327 -5.12 24.93 -82.09
N GLU A 328 -3.92 25.49 -81.96
CA GLU A 328 -3.71 26.75 -81.26
C GLU A 328 -3.87 27.92 -82.25
N ALA A 329 -4.86 28.76 -82.05
CA ALA A 329 -5.13 29.95 -82.85
C ALA A 329 -5.22 31.16 -81.92
N GLY A 330 -4.13 31.92 -81.82
CA GLY A 330 -4.04 33.03 -80.86
C GLY A 330 -4.14 32.53 -79.42
N ASP A 331 -5.11 33.04 -78.67
CA ASP A 331 -5.44 32.61 -77.30
C ASP A 331 -6.43 31.44 -77.27
N LYS A 332 -6.94 30.98 -78.43
CA LYS A 332 -7.89 29.88 -78.53
C LYS A 332 -7.21 28.54 -78.80
N VAL A 333 -7.68 27.50 -78.13
CA VAL A 333 -7.25 26.11 -78.33
C VAL A 333 -8.45 25.27 -78.75
N PHE A 334 -8.41 24.73 -79.97
CA PHE A 334 -9.44 23.84 -80.48
C PHE A 334 -8.91 22.41 -80.58
N ASP A 335 -9.64 21.45 -80.03
CA ASP A 335 -9.47 20.03 -80.35
C ASP A 335 -10.30 19.69 -81.58
N LEU A 336 -9.64 19.07 -82.54
CA LEU A 336 -10.21 18.69 -83.83
C LEU A 336 -10.22 17.18 -83.95
N THR A 337 -11.35 16.62 -84.34
CA THR A 337 -11.46 15.21 -84.72
C THR A 337 -11.80 15.13 -86.20
N VAL A 338 -10.87 14.62 -87.01
CA VAL A 338 -11.01 14.51 -88.47
C VAL A 338 -11.31 13.06 -88.83
N ASN A 339 -12.41 12.81 -89.53
CA ASN A 339 -12.77 11.49 -90.01
C ASN A 339 -12.96 11.52 -91.53
N ALA A 340 -12.37 10.55 -92.23
CA ALA A 340 -12.56 10.42 -93.67
C ALA A 340 -13.99 9.95 -94.00
N VAL A 341 -14.65 10.62 -94.93
CA VAL A 341 -15.96 10.21 -95.47
C VAL A 341 -15.71 9.45 -96.76
N THR A 342 -15.82 8.12 -96.72
CA THR A 342 -15.55 7.23 -97.86
C THR A 342 -16.83 6.71 -98.48
N ALA A 343 -16.86 6.62 -99.82
CA ALA A 343 -17.91 5.91 -100.54
C ALA A 343 -17.85 4.40 -100.24
N PRO A 344 -18.95 3.64 -100.42
CA PRO A 344 -18.95 2.18 -100.25
C PRO A 344 -17.94 1.41 -101.13
N GLY A 345 -17.45 2.04 -102.21
CA GLY A 345 -16.42 1.51 -103.11
C GLY A 345 -14.97 1.87 -102.75
N GLY A 346 -14.73 2.60 -101.64
CA GLY A 346 -13.39 2.94 -101.14
C GLY A 346 -12.87 4.33 -101.55
N ASP A 347 -13.53 5.03 -102.47
CA ASP A 347 -13.14 6.40 -102.86
C ASP A 347 -13.43 7.41 -101.75
N CYS A 348 -12.48 8.31 -101.46
CA CYS A 348 -12.66 9.38 -100.48
C CYS A 348 -13.52 10.51 -101.06
N LEU A 349 -14.68 10.75 -100.44
CA LEU A 349 -15.61 11.81 -100.83
C LEU A 349 -15.32 13.15 -100.13
N GLY A 350 -14.51 13.13 -99.07
CA GLY A 350 -14.18 14.29 -98.24
C GLY A 350 -13.88 13.91 -96.80
N TYR A 351 -13.88 14.89 -95.90
CA TYR A 351 -13.61 14.70 -94.47
C TYR A 351 -14.67 15.39 -93.61
N SER A 352 -15.11 14.75 -92.53
CA SER A 352 -15.85 15.42 -91.46
C SER A 352 -14.87 15.84 -90.36
N ILE A 353 -14.99 17.08 -89.89
CA ILE A 353 -14.17 17.63 -88.83
C ILE A 353 -15.09 18.12 -87.73
N GLU A 354 -14.93 17.56 -86.55
CA GLU A 354 -15.54 18.04 -85.31
C GLU A 354 -14.57 19.00 -84.63
N TRP A 355 -15.06 20.16 -84.23
CA TRP A 355 -14.31 21.25 -83.60
C TRP A 355 -14.78 21.40 -82.15
N HIS A 356 -13.85 21.49 -81.22
CA HIS A 356 -14.16 21.66 -79.81
C HIS A 356 -13.22 22.69 -79.18
N ASP A 357 -13.75 23.86 -78.81
CA ASP A 357 -12.97 24.88 -78.09
C ASP A 357 -12.76 24.45 -76.64
N ARG A 358 -11.50 24.25 -76.26
CA ARG A 358 -11.07 23.83 -74.92
C ARG A 358 -10.33 24.92 -74.15
N THR A 359 -10.34 26.15 -74.67
CA THR A 359 -9.60 27.28 -74.09
C THR A 359 -9.98 27.50 -72.63
N ALA A 360 -11.27 27.58 -72.34
CA ALA A 360 -11.78 27.81 -70.98
C ALA A 360 -11.50 26.61 -70.05
N GLU A 361 -11.59 25.38 -70.56
CA GLU A 361 -11.33 24.17 -69.77
C GLU A 361 -9.86 24.02 -69.39
N LEU A 362 -8.94 24.28 -70.31
CA LEU A 362 -7.51 24.18 -70.08
C LEU A 362 -7.01 25.27 -69.12
N ALA A 363 -7.55 26.49 -69.21
CA ALA A 363 -7.26 27.57 -68.27
C ALA A 363 -7.67 27.20 -66.83
N VAL A 364 -8.89 26.69 -66.65
CA VAL A 364 -9.39 26.22 -65.36
C VAL A 364 -8.56 25.06 -64.82
N GLN A 365 -8.17 24.10 -65.67
CA GLN A 365 -7.33 22.97 -65.26
C GLN A 365 -5.97 23.44 -64.73
N ALA A 366 -5.35 24.43 -65.36
CA ALA A 366 -4.10 25.02 -64.88
C ALA A 366 -4.27 25.70 -63.51
N GLU A 367 -5.34 26.47 -63.33
CA GLU A 367 -5.64 27.16 -62.07
C GLU A 367 -5.95 26.18 -60.92
N VAL A 368 -6.82 25.19 -61.16
CA VAL A 368 -7.14 24.14 -60.17
C VAL A 368 -5.90 23.34 -59.82
N ARG A 369 -5.05 22.99 -60.82
CA ARG A 369 -3.78 22.30 -60.59
C ARG A 369 -2.85 23.11 -59.69
N SER A 370 -2.78 24.42 -59.85
CA SER A 370 -1.97 25.29 -58.99
C SER A 370 -2.46 25.27 -57.55
N VAL A 371 -3.77 25.42 -57.32
CA VAL A 371 -4.37 25.41 -55.98
C VAL A 371 -4.21 24.04 -55.30
N VAL A 372 -4.42 22.94 -56.04
CA VAL A 372 -4.21 21.58 -55.52
C VAL A 372 -2.73 21.32 -55.22
N ALA A 373 -1.81 21.82 -56.05
CA ALA A 373 -0.37 21.67 -55.82
C ALA A 373 0.11 22.43 -54.58
N ALA A 374 -0.47 23.59 -54.28
CA ALA A 374 -0.22 24.33 -53.05
C ALA A 374 -0.80 23.59 -51.82
N ALA A 375 -2.05 23.11 -51.92
CA ALA A 375 -2.68 22.32 -50.87
C ALA A 375 -1.90 21.04 -50.55
N ALA A 376 -1.33 20.37 -51.57
CA ALA A 376 -0.46 19.21 -51.40
C ALA A 376 0.86 19.52 -50.66
N GLN A 377 1.29 20.78 -50.63
CA GLN A 377 2.43 21.28 -49.85
C GLN A 377 2.02 21.85 -48.49
N GLY A 378 0.72 21.79 -48.14
CA GLY A 378 0.18 22.31 -46.88
C GLY A 378 -0.24 23.78 -46.93
N ASP A 379 -0.20 24.44 -48.09
CA ASP A 379 -0.73 25.79 -48.27
C ASP A 379 -2.16 25.74 -48.81
N PHE A 380 -3.12 25.94 -47.91
CA PHE A 380 -4.56 25.96 -48.21
C PHE A 380 -5.11 27.38 -48.40
N SER A 381 -4.26 28.41 -48.39
CA SER A 381 -4.69 29.82 -48.50
C SER A 381 -5.12 30.22 -49.92
N LEU A 382 -4.65 29.50 -50.93
CA LEU A 382 -4.97 29.78 -52.32
C LEU A 382 -6.39 29.34 -52.69
N GLN A 383 -7.05 30.17 -53.49
CA GLN A 383 -8.40 29.94 -54.00
C GLN A 383 -8.44 30.05 -55.52
N VAL A 384 -9.26 29.20 -56.14
CA VAL A 384 -9.59 29.27 -57.56
C VAL A 384 -10.54 30.46 -57.79
N PRO A 385 -10.20 31.44 -58.65
CA PRO A 385 -11.05 32.60 -58.92
C PRO A 385 -12.41 32.20 -59.49
N LEU A 386 -13.52 32.84 -59.09
CA LEU A 386 -14.87 32.41 -59.51
C LEU A 386 -15.55 33.33 -60.54
N ALA A 387 -14.94 34.47 -60.87
CA ALA A 387 -15.59 35.53 -61.67
C ALA A 387 -16.02 35.07 -63.06
N ASP A 388 -15.15 34.33 -63.77
CA ASP A 388 -15.36 33.95 -65.17
C ASP A 388 -15.82 32.48 -65.32
N LYS A 389 -16.34 31.87 -64.24
CA LYS A 389 -16.69 30.44 -64.19
C LYS A 389 -18.20 30.23 -64.03
N SER A 390 -18.76 29.33 -64.85
CA SER A 390 -20.18 28.94 -64.81
C SER A 390 -20.37 27.43 -64.96
N GLY A 391 -21.55 26.92 -64.55
CA GLY A 391 -21.89 25.49 -64.65
C GLY A 391 -20.98 24.59 -63.79
N PHE A 392 -20.64 23.42 -64.31
CA PHE A 392 -19.87 22.39 -63.59
C PHE A 392 -18.48 22.86 -63.14
N VAL A 393 -17.81 23.69 -63.95
CA VAL A 393 -16.49 24.26 -63.64
C VAL A 393 -16.52 25.15 -62.39
N ARG A 394 -17.60 25.92 -62.22
CA ARG A 394 -17.80 26.74 -61.03
C ARG A 394 -18.04 25.88 -59.79
N GLU A 395 -18.84 24.83 -59.92
CA GLU A 395 -19.15 23.90 -58.82
C GLU A 395 -17.89 23.21 -58.28
N ILE A 396 -17.00 22.73 -59.17
CA ILE A 396 -15.70 22.20 -58.77
C ILE A 396 -14.86 23.26 -58.05
N SER A 397 -14.77 24.46 -58.62
CA SER A 397 -13.94 25.54 -58.06
C SER A 397 -14.41 25.96 -56.66
N GLU A 398 -15.72 26.06 -56.46
CA GLU A 398 -16.34 26.32 -55.15
C GLU A 398 -16.11 25.16 -54.17
N GLY A 399 -16.17 23.91 -54.64
CA GLY A 399 -15.85 22.72 -53.85
C GLY A 399 -14.40 22.70 -53.36
N VAL A 400 -13.44 22.99 -54.26
CA VAL A 400 -12.01 23.08 -53.93
C VAL A 400 -11.75 24.21 -52.92
N ASN A 401 -12.30 25.41 -53.16
CA ASN A 401 -12.14 26.54 -52.25
C ASN A 401 -12.71 26.26 -50.86
N ARG A 402 -13.88 25.61 -50.78
CA ARG A 402 -14.50 25.22 -49.51
C ARG A 402 -13.66 24.19 -48.77
N LEU A 403 -13.13 23.20 -49.47
CA LEU A 403 -12.24 22.18 -48.87
C LEU A 403 -10.97 22.82 -48.32
N ASN A 404 -10.34 23.72 -49.08
CA ASN A 404 -9.17 24.47 -48.65
C ASN A 404 -9.48 25.33 -47.42
N SER A 405 -10.57 26.11 -47.44
CA SER A 405 -10.96 26.96 -46.32
C SER A 405 -11.21 26.19 -45.02
N ILE A 406 -11.94 25.06 -45.09
CA ILE A 406 -12.19 24.22 -43.91
C ILE A 406 -10.90 23.60 -43.38
N THR A 407 -10.03 23.14 -44.29
CA THR A 407 -8.76 22.52 -43.93
C THR A 407 -7.81 23.53 -43.30
N GLN A 408 -7.71 24.74 -43.85
CA GLN A 408 -6.90 25.83 -43.31
C GLN A 408 -7.35 26.20 -41.90
N GLN A 409 -8.64 26.48 -41.72
CA GLN A 409 -9.19 26.91 -40.43
C GLN A 409 -9.02 25.83 -39.35
N GLY A 410 -9.29 24.56 -39.68
CA GLY A 410 -9.09 23.45 -38.77
C GLY A 410 -7.63 23.27 -38.36
N LEU A 411 -6.68 23.44 -39.29
CA LEU A 411 -5.24 23.37 -38.98
C LEU A 411 -4.76 24.57 -38.17
N ASP A 412 -5.21 25.79 -38.47
CA ASP A 412 -4.82 27.00 -37.75
C ASP A 412 -5.28 26.97 -36.28
N ASP A 413 -6.50 26.46 -36.02
CA ASP A 413 -7.01 26.26 -34.65
C ASP A 413 -6.17 25.23 -33.88
N ILE A 414 -5.84 24.11 -34.52
CA ILE A 414 -5.00 23.06 -33.94
C ILE A 414 -3.60 23.61 -33.63
N LEU A 415 -2.99 24.34 -34.57
CA LEU A 415 -1.66 24.92 -34.41
C LEU A 415 -1.62 25.97 -33.31
N THR A 416 -2.68 26.77 -33.15
CA THR A 416 -2.77 27.77 -32.09
C THR A 416 -2.72 27.12 -30.71
N VAL A 417 -3.54 26.10 -30.47
CA VAL A 417 -3.53 25.39 -29.17
C VAL A 417 -2.25 24.55 -28.99
N ALA A 418 -1.72 23.95 -30.06
CA ALA A 418 -0.47 23.20 -29.99
C ALA A 418 0.74 24.09 -29.61
N ARG A 419 0.81 25.32 -30.13
CA ARG A 419 1.83 26.31 -29.76
C ARG A 419 1.68 26.73 -28.29
N ALA A 420 0.47 27.11 -27.88
CA ALA A 420 0.19 27.45 -26.48
C ALA A 420 0.58 26.29 -25.54
N LEU A 421 0.21 25.06 -25.88
CA LEU A 421 0.57 23.86 -25.11
C LEU A 421 2.09 23.66 -25.02
N SER A 422 2.84 23.89 -26.10
CA SER A 422 4.30 23.77 -26.10
C SER A 422 5.01 24.81 -25.22
N GLU A 423 4.37 25.96 -25.02
CA GLU A 423 4.83 27.04 -24.13
C GLU A 423 4.35 26.85 -22.67
N GLY A 424 3.62 25.76 -22.37
CA GLY A 424 3.04 25.50 -21.06
C GLY A 424 1.77 26.33 -20.78
N ASP A 425 1.23 27.02 -21.77
CA ASP A 425 -0.02 27.76 -21.65
C ASP A 425 -1.21 26.83 -21.90
N LEU A 426 -1.77 26.31 -20.81
CA LEU A 426 -2.93 25.42 -20.82
C LEU A 426 -4.24 26.22 -20.85
N THR A 427 -4.22 27.55 -21.03
CA THR A 427 -5.43 28.37 -21.01
C THR A 427 -6.18 28.36 -22.35
N HIS A 428 -5.51 27.94 -23.43
CA HIS A 428 -6.09 27.94 -24.77
C HIS A 428 -6.86 26.65 -25.09
N THR A 429 -8.05 26.80 -25.68
CA THR A 429 -8.89 25.69 -26.18
C THR A 429 -9.53 26.07 -27.51
N ILE A 430 -9.81 25.06 -28.35
CA ILE A 430 -10.49 25.23 -29.63
C ILE A 430 -11.99 25.33 -29.37
N ARG A 431 -12.57 26.52 -29.55
CA ARG A 431 -14.01 26.76 -29.32
C ARG A 431 -14.88 26.53 -30.54
N GLU A 432 -14.30 26.64 -31.72
CA GLU A 432 -15.02 26.49 -32.98
C GLU A 432 -15.34 25.01 -33.26
N ARG A 433 -16.55 24.75 -33.78
CA ARG A 433 -17.05 23.39 -34.00
C ARG A 433 -16.74 22.96 -35.43
N HIS A 434 -15.77 22.06 -35.56
CA HIS A 434 -15.41 21.44 -36.83
C HIS A 434 -16.19 20.15 -37.07
N PRO A 435 -16.71 19.89 -38.28
CA PRO A 435 -17.39 18.63 -38.61
C PRO A 435 -16.39 17.49 -38.88
N GLY A 436 -16.86 16.25 -38.74
CA GLY A 436 -16.11 15.06 -39.16
C GLY A 436 -14.79 14.86 -38.40
N ALA A 437 -13.74 14.48 -39.12
CA ALA A 437 -12.44 14.13 -38.53
C ALA A 437 -11.77 15.31 -37.81
N PHE A 438 -11.88 16.54 -38.33
CA PHE A 438 -11.33 17.73 -37.67
C PHE A 438 -11.98 17.98 -36.31
N GLY A 439 -13.30 17.81 -36.20
CA GLY A 439 -14.00 17.89 -34.92
C GLY A 439 -13.45 16.92 -33.88
N MET A 440 -13.25 15.65 -34.26
CA MET A 440 -12.68 14.64 -33.37
C MET A 440 -11.25 14.99 -32.92
N VAL A 441 -10.43 15.59 -33.79
CA VAL A 441 -9.08 16.04 -33.42
C VAL A 441 -9.14 17.22 -32.45
N CYS A 442 -9.99 18.22 -32.72
CA CYS A 442 -10.15 19.38 -31.85
C CYS A 442 -10.66 18.99 -30.45
N GLU A 443 -11.64 18.09 -30.39
CA GLU A 443 -12.11 17.51 -29.12
C GLU A 443 -11.01 16.73 -28.39
N GLY A 444 -10.21 15.95 -29.12
CA GLY A 444 -9.07 15.22 -28.57
C GLY A 444 -8.03 16.16 -27.95
N ILE A 445 -7.67 17.24 -28.64
CA ILE A 445 -6.73 18.26 -28.14
C ILE A 445 -7.29 18.97 -26.92
N ASN A 446 -8.55 19.42 -26.97
CA ASN A 446 -9.19 20.06 -25.82
C ASN A 446 -9.22 19.15 -24.60
N ARG A 447 -9.53 17.86 -24.79
CA ARG A 447 -9.49 16.86 -23.71
C ARG A 447 -8.09 16.69 -23.15
N THR A 448 -7.05 16.72 -23.98
CA THR A 448 -5.65 16.71 -23.52
C THR A 448 -5.33 17.93 -22.68
N VAL A 449 -5.74 19.14 -23.12
CA VAL A 449 -5.56 20.37 -22.34
C VAL A 449 -6.25 20.27 -20.99
N THR A 450 -7.53 19.85 -20.95
CA THR A 450 -8.28 19.69 -19.68
C THR A 450 -7.64 18.66 -18.76
N ASN A 451 -7.17 17.52 -19.28
CA ASN A 451 -6.49 16.51 -18.48
C ASN A 451 -5.18 17.06 -17.89
N LEU A 452 -4.39 17.78 -18.69
CA LEU A 452 -3.16 18.43 -18.21
C LEU A 452 -3.45 19.53 -17.19
N GLN A 453 -4.50 20.33 -17.38
CA GLN A 453 -4.94 21.33 -16.40
C GLN A 453 -5.25 20.67 -15.06
N SER A 454 -6.02 19.57 -15.07
CA SER A 454 -6.37 18.83 -13.86
C SER A 454 -5.14 18.21 -13.18
N LEU A 455 -4.22 17.63 -13.95
CA LEU A 455 -2.97 17.06 -13.43
C LEU A 455 -2.06 18.12 -12.80
N ILE A 456 -1.85 19.25 -13.47
CA ILE A 456 -1.02 20.35 -12.94
C ILE A 456 -1.70 21.03 -11.75
N GLY A 457 -3.03 21.18 -11.78
CA GLY A 457 -3.81 21.69 -10.65
C GLY A 457 -3.65 20.81 -9.41
N GLY A 458 -3.90 19.51 -9.53
CA GLY A 458 -3.70 18.55 -8.45
C GLY A 458 -2.24 18.46 -7.98
N LEU A 459 -1.28 18.64 -8.88
CA LEU A 459 0.14 18.71 -8.53
C LEU A 459 0.44 19.95 -7.67
N LYS A 460 -0.08 21.14 -8.02
CA LYS A 460 0.08 22.36 -7.23
C LYS A 460 -0.52 22.22 -5.83
N GLU A 461 -1.73 21.66 -5.72
CA GLU A 461 -2.36 21.37 -4.43
C GLU A 461 -1.53 20.40 -3.58
N ALA A 462 -1.00 19.33 -4.18
CA ALA A 462 -0.14 18.37 -3.49
C ALA A 462 1.18 19.02 -3.00
N ILE A 463 1.78 19.90 -3.80
CA ILE A 463 2.99 20.65 -3.43
C ILE A 463 2.73 21.57 -2.24
N ASP A 464 1.62 22.30 -2.25
CA ASP A 464 1.23 23.18 -1.14
C ASP A 464 0.99 22.38 0.15
N ALA A 465 0.34 21.21 0.05
CA ALA A 465 0.16 20.30 1.17
C ALA A 465 1.51 19.78 1.73
N ILE A 466 2.44 19.37 0.85
CA ILE A 466 3.79 18.93 1.25
C ILE A 466 4.55 20.09 1.92
N SER A 467 4.51 21.29 1.36
CA SER A 467 5.18 22.45 1.94
C SER A 467 4.62 22.81 3.32
N SER A 468 3.29 22.72 3.50
CA SER A 468 2.66 22.95 4.80
C SER A 468 3.07 21.88 5.82
N ALA A 469 2.99 20.61 5.44
CA ALA A 469 3.40 19.50 6.30
C ALA A 469 4.88 19.57 6.70
N ALA A 470 5.77 19.93 5.77
CA ALA A 470 7.19 20.11 6.06
C ALA A 470 7.44 21.22 7.10
N ARG A 471 6.73 22.35 7.02
CA ARG A 471 6.82 23.43 8.02
C ARG A 471 6.28 23.01 9.38
N GLU A 472 5.18 22.27 9.40
CA GLU A 472 4.61 21.73 10.64
C GLU A 472 5.56 20.74 11.31
N ILE A 473 6.17 19.83 10.54
CA ILE A 473 7.22 18.92 11.03
C ILE A 473 8.41 19.72 11.56
N SER A 474 8.87 20.76 10.85
CA SER A 474 10.00 21.58 11.30
C SER A 474 9.69 22.31 12.62
N ALA A 475 8.49 22.85 12.78
CA ALA A 475 8.06 23.49 14.02
C ALA A 475 7.93 22.48 15.17
N GLY A 476 7.35 21.29 14.89
CA GLY A 476 7.25 20.20 15.86
C GLY A 476 8.62 19.69 16.31
N ASN A 477 9.60 19.60 15.40
CA ASN A 477 10.97 19.23 15.74
C ASN A 477 11.68 20.29 16.59
N ALA A 478 11.42 21.58 16.35
CA ALA A 478 11.97 22.64 17.18
C ALA A 478 11.45 22.55 18.64
N ASP A 479 10.14 22.31 18.82
CA ASP A 479 9.55 22.05 20.14
C ASP A 479 10.15 20.79 20.79
N LEU A 480 10.26 19.70 20.03
CA LEU A 480 10.85 18.46 20.51
C LEU A 480 12.32 18.63 20.91
N SER A 481 13.10 19.42 20.17
CA SER A 481 14.48 19.79 20.50
C SER A 481 14.54 20.46 21.87
N GLN A 482 13.72 21.50 22.06
CA GLN A 482 13.68 22.26 23.32
C GLN A 482 13.30 21.35 24.51
N ARG A 483 12.31 20.47 24.33
CA ARG A 483 11.90 19.53 25.36
C ARG A 483 12.96 18.48 25.66
N THR A 484 13.71 18.04 24.64
CA THR A 484 14.82 17.10 24.80
C THR A 484 15.98 17.74 25.59
N GLU A 485 16.31 19.00 25.30
CA GLU A 485 17.29 19.76 26.08
C GLU A 485 16.85 19.96 27.55
N GLN A 486 15.58 20.29 27.78
CA GLN A 486 15.03 20.40 29.13
C GLN A 486 15.08 19.06 29.87
N GLN A 487 14.76 17.96 29.18
CA GLN A 487 14.82 16.63 29.75
C GLN A 487 16.25 16.26 30.17
N ALA A 488 17.25 16.59 29.36
CA ALA A 488 18.66 16.40 29.73
C ALA A 488 19.02 17.15 31.03
N LEU A 489 18.62 18.42 31.15
CA LEU A 489 18.82 19.20 32.37
C LEU A 489 18.12 18.59 33.61
N HIS A 490 16.94 18.01 33.43
CA HIS A 490 16.22 17.32 34.50
C HIS A 490 16.88 16.00 34.90
N LEU A 491 17.43 15.26 33.94
CA LEU A 491 18.19 14.04 34.20
C LEU A 491 19.46 14.34 34.99
N ASP A 492 20.22 15.38 34.63
CA ASP A 492 21.41 15.80 35.36
C ASP A 492 21.10 16.11 36.83
N ARG A 493 20.05 16.90 37.08
CA ARG A 493 19.61 17.21 38.45
C ARG A 493 19.15 15.96 39.21
N THR A 494 18.40 15.08 38.56
CA THR A 494 17.91 13.85 39.19
C THR A 494 19.06 12.90 39.52
N SER A 495 20.04 12.79 38.64
CA SER A 495 21.26 12.00 38.84
C SER A 495 22.07 12.52 40.04
N ALA A 496 22.26 13.84 40.14
CA ALA A 496 22.93 14.46 41.28
C ALA A 496 22.18 14.19 42.60
N SER A 497 20.85 14.34 42.61
CA SER A 497 20.03 14.02 43.79
C SER A 497 20.07 12.52 44.15
N MET A 498 20.15 11.62 43.16
CA MET A 498 20.29 10.18 43.42
C MET A 498 21.64 9.82 44.05
N GLN A 499 22.72 10.47 43.60
CA GLN A 499 24.04 10.29 44.21
C GLN A 499 24.06 10.79 45.66
N GLU A 500 23.45 11.94 45.94
CA GLU A 500 23.31 12.47 47.29
C GLU A 500 22.47 11.52 48.18
N LEU A 501 21.33 11.02 47.66
CA LEU A 501 20.48 10.07 48.36
C LEU A 501 21.20 8.74 48.66
N SER A 502 21.95 8.18 47.71
CA SER A 502 22.76 6.98 47.97
C SER A 502 23.80 7.23 49.07
N GLY A 503 24.43 8.41 49.07
CA GLY A 503 25.32 8.83 50.15
C GLY A 503 24.63 8.85 51.53
N ILE A 504 23.43 9.45 51.61
CA ILE A 504 22.64 9.51 52.84
C ILE A 504 22.21 8.10 53.31
N VAL A 505 21.79 7.23 52.40
CA VAL A 505 21.38 5.85 52.72
C VAL A 505 22.55 5.04 53.28
N ARG A 506 23.74 5.15 52.67
CA ARG A 506 24.96 4.51 53.20
C ARG A 506 25.34 5.05 54.57
N GLN A 507 25.21 6.36 54.76
CA GLN A 507 25.46 6.99 56.05
C GLN A 507 24.46 6.52 57.12
N ASN A 508 23.18 6.37 56.79
CA ASN A 508 22.16 5.83 57.70
C ASN A 508 22.45 4.37 58.08
N SER A 509 22.90 3.54 57.14
CA SER A 509 23.32 2.16 57.42
C SER A 509 24.50 2.14 58.40
N ALA A 510 25.51 2.98 58.19
CA ALA A 510 26.65 3.11 59.10
C ALA A 510 26.24 3.60 60.49
N HIS A 511 25.39 4.63 60.57
CA HIS A 511 24.87 5.16 61.85
C HIS A 511 24.05 4.13 62.61
N ALA A 512 23.25 3.33 61.91
CA ALA A 512 22.48 2.25 62.53
C ALA A 512 23.39 1.17 63.11
N LEU A 513 24.47 0.81 62.40
CA LEU A 513 25.49 -0.13 62.90
C LEU A 513 26.22 0.42 64.13
N GLU A 514 26.61 1.71 64.12
CA GLU A 514 27.25 2.37 65.25
C GLU A 514 26.32 2.43 66.47
N ALA A 515 25.06 2.85 66.27
CA ALA A 515 24.04 2.90 67.32
C ALA A 515 23.76 1.50 67.90
N ASN A 516 23.77 0.46 67.06
CA ASN A 516 23.63 -0.93 67.50
C ASN A 516 24.80 -1.35 68.42
N GLN A 517 26.03 -1.00 68.06
CA GLN A 517 27.20 -1.28 68.91
C GLN A 517 27.12 -0.53 70.25
N LEU A 518 26.69 0.73 70.23
CA LEU A 518 26.52 1.52 71.45
C LEU A 518 25.42 0.95 72.36
N ALA A 519 24.33 0.47 71.76
CA ALA A 519 23.27 -0.24 72.47
C ALA A 519 23.81 -1.51 73.13
N GLN A 520 24.54 -2.37 72.41
CA GLN A 520 25.15 -3.58 72.99
C GLN A 520 26.08 -3.26 74.16
N ASN A 521 26.96 -2.27 74.02
CA ASN A 521 27.84 -1.83 75.10
C ASN A 521 27.04 -1.34 76.33
N SER A 522 25.91 -0.67 76.11
CA SER A 522 25.04 -0.17 77.18
C SER A 522 24.29 -1.33 77.87
N ALA A 523 23.85 -2.35 77.12
CA ALA A 523 23.25 -3.56 77.67
C ALA A 523 24.25 -4.30 78.59
N ASP A 524 25.52 -4.41 78.17
CA ASP A 524 26.57 -5.02 78.98
C ASP A 524 26.80 -4.25 80.30
N VAL A 525 26.79 -2.92 80.26
CA VAL A 525 26.90 -2.09 81.47
C VAL A 525 25.71 -2.30 82.39
N ALA A 526 24.48 -2.28 81.86
CA ALA A 526 23.26 -2.50 82.62
C ALA A 526 23.23 -3.91 83.25
N ALA A 527 23.65 -4.94 82.51
CA ALA A 527 23.75 -6.32 83.00
C ALA A 527 24.76 -6.44 84.15
N ARG A 528 25.94 -5.79 84.03
CA ARG A 528 26.90 -5.71 85.15
C ARG A 528 26.31 -4.96 86.34
N GLY A 529 25.56 -3.88 86.12
CA GLY A 529 24.83 -3.16 87.16
C GLY A 529 23.84 -4.06 87.90
N GLY A 530 23.04 -4.84 87.16
CA GLY A 530 22.12 -5.83 87.72
C GLY A 530 22.82 -6.88 88.58
N ASN A 531 24.01 -7.35 88.18
CA ASN A 531 24.81 -8.28 88.99
C ASN A 531 25.28 -7.65 90.32
N VAL A 532 25.71 -6.38 90.31
CA VAL A 532 26.10 -5.65 91.54
C VAL A 532 24.92 -5.46 92.47
N VAL A 533 23.75 -5.14 91.91
CA VAL A 533 22.50 -5.03 92.67
C VAL A 533 22.13 -6.38 93.30
N ARG A 534 22.23 -7.49 92.57
CA ARG A 534 21.97 -8.85 93.09
C ARG A 534 22.90 -9.21 94.25
N SER A 535 24.19 -8.91 94.14
CA SER A 535 25.14 -9.10 95.24
C SER A 535 24.83 -8.22 96.45
N SER A 536 24.30 -7.01 96.22
CA SER A 536 23.84 -6.11 97.29
C SER A 536 22.61 -6.67 98.03
N VAL A 537 21.69 -7.33 97.32
CA VAL A 537 20.54 -8.04 97.92
C VAL A 537 21.00 -9.18 98.81
N GLU A 538 21.95 -9.99 98.35
CA GLU A 538 22.55 -11.09 99.13
C GLU A 538 23.19 -10.56 100.41
N THR A 539 23.99 -9.49 100.31
CA THR A 539 24.61 -8.85 101.48
C THR A 539 23.57 -8.32 102.47
N MET A 540 22.47 -7.71 101.98
CA MET A 540 21.39 -7.23 102.85
C MET A 540 20.66 -8.40 103.54
N ALA A 541 20.50 -9.54 102.87
CA ALA A 541 19.94 -10.74 103.46
C ALA A 541 20.83 -11.30 104.59
N GLU A 542 22.15 -11.31 104.39
CA GLU A 542 23.13 -11.69 105.41
C GLU A 542 23.09 -10.73 106.62
N ILE A 543 23.04 -9.41 106.39
CA ILE A 543 22.92 -8.41 107.46
C ILE A 543 21.61 -8.58 108.23
N SER A 544 20.49 -8.84 107.53
CA SER A 544 19.19 -9.09 108.16
C SER A 544 19.23 -10.33 109.04
N GLN A 545 19.84 -11.41 108.56
CA GLN A 545 20.00 -12.65 109.32
C GLN A 545 20.92 -12.46 110.54
N SER A 546 22.02 -11.73 110.40
CA SER A 546 22.93 -11.38 111.50
C SER A 546 22.22 -10.54 112.56
N SER A 547 21.44 -9.54 112.14
CA SER A 547 20.68 -8.67 113.04
C SER A 547 19.61 -9.45 113.82
N ARG A 548 18.89 -10.38 113.17
CA ARG A 548 17.93 -11.27 113.86
C ARG A 548 18.62 -12.14 114.91
N ARG A 549 19.78 -12.73 114.57
CA ARG A 549 20.59 -13.50 115.54
C ARG A 549 21.03 -12.67 116.73
N ILE A 550 21.43 -11.41 116.52
CA ILE A 550 21.73 -10.49 117.63
C ILE A 550 20.48 -10.27 118.48
N GLY A 551 19.32 -10.06 117.87
CA GLY A 551 18.04 -9.95 118.58
C GLY A 551 17.75 -11.16 119.49
N ASP A 552 17.97 -12.37 118.98
CA ASP A 552 17.81 -13.61 119.76
C ASP A 552 18.78 -13.66 120.97
N ILE A 553 20.05 -13.27 120.77
CA ILE A 553 21.06 -13.20 121.84
C ILE A 553 20.64 -12.19 122.92
N ILE A 554 20.15 -11.02 122.51
CA ILE A 554 19.68 -9.98 123.44
C ILE A 554 18.46 -10.48 124.24
N SER A 555 17.55 -11.24 123.62
CA SER A 555 16.45 -11.88 124.33
C SER A 555 16.93 -12.89 125.38
N VAL A 556 18.01 -13.62 125.11
CA VAL A 556 18.63 -14.51 126.12
C VAL A 556 19.26 -13.70 127.25
N ILE A 557 19.94 -12.59 126.95
CA ILE A 557 20.54 -11.71 127.96
C ILE A 557 19.47 -11.09 128.88
N ASP A 558 18.35 -10.63 128.32
CA ASP A 558 17.21 -10.15 129.12
C ASP A 558 16.65 -11.26 130.02
N GLY A 559 16.54 -12.49 129.51
CA GLY A 559 16.18 -13.67 130.29
C GLY A 559 17.15 -13.96 131.45
N ILE A 560 18.48 -13.86 131.21
CA ILE A 560 19.50 -14.02 132.24
C ILE A 560 19.40 -12.90 133.29
N ALA A 561 19.19 -11.65 132.87
CA ALA A 561 19.00 -10.52 133.76
C ALA A 561 17.76 -10.71 134.65
N PHE A 562 16.64 -11.17 134.08
CA PHE A 562 15.44 -11.50 134.84
C PHE A 562 15.69 -12.62 135.86
N GLN A 563 16.32 -13.72 135.46
CA GLN A 563 16.70 -14.81 136.36
C GLN A 563 17.62 -14.33 137.48
N THR A 564 18.60 -13.48 137.17
CA THR A 564 19.54 -12.90 138.14
C THR A 564 18.82 -11.99 139.13
N ASN A 565 17.84 -11.21 138.68
CA ASN A 565 17.00 -10.37 139.55
C ASN A 565 16.15 -11.21 140.52
N ILE A 566 15.61 -12.36 140.09
CA ILE A 566 14.87 -13.29 140.96
C ILE A 566 15.81 -13.98 141.96
N LEU A 567 16.99 -14.44 141.52
CA LEU A 567 18.01 -15.03 142.39
C LEU A 567 18.48 -14.04 143.47
N ALA A 568 18.73 -12.79 143.07
CA ALA A 568 19.13 -11.73 143.97
C ALA A 568 18.02 -11.36 144.97
N LEU A 569 16.75 -11.39 144.54
CA LEU A 569 15.60 -11.23 145.44
C LEU A 569 15.52 -12.37 146.46
N ASN A 570 15.66 -13.63 146.02
CA ASN A 570 15.67 -14.79 146.89
C ASN A 570 16.82 -14.73 147.91
N ALA A 571 18.01 -14.32 147.46
CA ALA A 571 19.18 -14.12 148.33
C ALA A 571 18.97 -12.98 149.34
N ALA A 572 18.34 -11.87 148.94
CA ALA A 572 18.00 -10.77 149.83
C ALA A 572 16.98 -11.18 150.91
N VAL A 573 16.00 -12.03 150.54
CA VAL A 573 15.03 -12.61 151.48
C VAL A 573 15.71 -13.55 152.48
N GLU A 574 16.60 -14.44 152.02
CA GLU A 574 17.32 -15.35 152.91
C GLU A 574 18.32 -14.60 153.82
N ALA A 575 18.95 -13.54 153.31
CA ALA A 575 19.80 -12.65 154.10
C ALA A 575 19.00 -11.89 155.18
N ALA A 576 17.78 -11.44 154.88
CA ALA A 576 16.87 -10.85 155.86
C ALA A 576 16.42 -11.87 156.92
N ARG A 577 16.28 -13.15 156.54
CA ARG A 577 15.91 -14.26 157.42
C ARG A 577 17.02 -14.62 158.42
N ALA A 578 18.28 -14.39 158.06
CA ALA A 578 19.45 -14.64 158.90
C ALA A 578 19.76 -13.54 159.95
N GLY A 579 19.01 -12.43 159.98
CA GLY A 579 19.16 -11.39 161.00
C GLY A 579 20.45 -10.56 160.88
N GLU A 580 21.11 -10.24 162.00
CA GLU A 580 22.33 -9.38 162.03
C GLU A 580 23.52 -9.99 161.26
N GLU A 581 23.66 -11.33 161.24
CA GLU A 581 24.72 -12.04 160.50
C GLU A 581 24.54 -11.98 158.96
N GLY A 582 23.33 -11.69 158.48
CA GLY A 582 22.98 -11.62 157.05
C GLY A 582 23.14 -10.24 156.41
N ARG A 583 23.44 -9.19 157.19
CA ARG A 583 23.47 -7.79 156.71
C ARG A 583 24.40 -7.55 155.52
N GLY A 584 25.60 -8.13 155.54
CA GLY A 584 26.55 -8.02 154.42
C GLY A 584 26.05 -8.67 153.14
N PHE A 585 25.41 -9.84 153.25
CA PHE A 585 24.80 -10.55 152.12
C PHE A 585 23.58 -9.81 151.55
N ALA A 586 22.78 -9.15 152.40
CA ALA A 586 21.63 -8.37 151.96
C ALA A 586 22.04 -7.17 151.07
N VAL A 587 23.15 -6.50 151.40
CA VAL A 587 23.68 -5.39 150.58
C VAL A 587 24.18 -5.90 149.23
N VAL A 588 24.95 -6.99 149.21
CA VAL A 588 25.41 -7.61 147.96
C VAL A 588 24.23 -8.07 147.11
N ALA A 589 23.21 -8.69 147.71
CA ALA A 589 22.00 -9.11 147.01
C ALA A 589 21.22 -7.92 146.41
N ALA A 590 21.13 -6.80 147.13
CA ALA A 590 20.51 -5.58 146.61
C ALA A 590 21.30 -4.97 145.43
N GLU A 591 22.63 -4.98 145.49
CA GLU A 591 23.50 -4.48 144.42
C GLU A 591 23.44 -5.37 143.17
N VAL A 592 23.48 -6.70 143.34
CA VAL A 592 23.29 -7.67 142.24
C VAL A 592 21.92 -7.51 141.61
N ARG A 593 20.88 -7.27 142.41
CA ARG A 593 19.53 -6.99 141.91
C ARG A 593 19.48 -5.69 141.09
N ASN A 594 20.13 -4.63 141.55
CA ASN A 594 20.21 -3.36 140.83
C ASN A 594 20.94 -3.53 139.49
N LEU A 595 22.07 -4.24 139.49
CA LEU A 595 22.82 -4.57 138.28
C LEU A 595 22.00 -5.40 137.29
N ALA A 596 21.21 -6.36 137.78
CA ALA A 596 20.30 -7.16 136.96
C ALA A 596 19.20 -6.29 136.32
N LEU A 597 18.56 -5.38 137.07
CA LEU A 597 17.58 -4.43 136.53
C LEU A 597 18.20 -3.48 135.49
N ARG A 598 19.42 -2.99 135.72
CA ARG A 598 20.18 -2.18 134.75
C ARG A 598 20.52 -2.97 133.48
N SER A 599 20.89 -4.25 133.62
CA SER A 599 21.19 -5.14 132.50
C SER A 599 19.94 -5.42 131.64
N ALA A 600 18.80 -5.65 132.28
CA ALA A 600 17.50 -5.80 131.59
C ALA A 600 17.10 -4.52 130.85
N GLY A 601 17.27 -3.35 131.47
CA GLY A 601 17.04 -2.05 130.83
C GLY A 601 17.91 -1.86 129.58
N ALA A 602 19.21 -2.12 129.69
CA ALA A 602 20.14 -2.04 128.55
C ALA A 602 19.81 -3.08 127.46
N ALA A 603 19.45 -4.31 127.83
CA ALA A 603 19.04 -5.35 126.89
C ALA A 603 17.79 -4.92 126.11
N LYS A 604 16.80 -4.30 126.78
CA LYS A 604 15.61 -3.77 126.13
C LYS A 604 15.93 -2.65 125.13
N GLU A 605 16.79 -1.68 125.50
CA GLU A 605 17.22 -0.61 124.60
C GLU A 605 17.95 -1.15 123.36
N ILE A 606 18.84 -2.15 123.54
CA ILE A 606 19.53 -2.80 122.41
C ILE A 606 18.52 -3.55 121.54
N SER A 607 17.54 -4.25 122.12
CA SER A 607 16.49 -4.96 121.38
C SER A 607 15.68 -4.01 120.49
N GLU A 608 15.29 -2.84 121.02
CA GLU A 608 14.61 -1.80 120.25
C GLU A 608 15.47 -1.28 119.09
N LEU A 609 16.77 -1.03 119.31
CA LEU A 609 17.71 -0.61 118.26
C LEU A 609 17.92 -1.67 117.18
N ILE A 610 18.01 -2.95 117.56
CA ILE A 610 18.13 -4.06 116.62
C ILE A 610 16.84 -4.24 115.82
N GLY A 611 15.67 -4.16 116.45
CA GLY A 611 14.39 -4.18 115.76
C GLY A 611 14.27 -3.05 114.73
N ALA A 612 14.67 -1.83 115.10
CA ALA A 612 14.72 -0.69 114.17
C ALA A 612 15.73 -0.92 113.02
N SER A 613 16.85 -1.59 113.28
CA SER A 613 17.87 -1.92 112.28
C SER A 613 17.36 -2.98 111.29
N VAL A 614 16.70 -4.04 111.77
CA VAL A 614 16.05 -5.05 110.91
C VAL A 614 15.02 -4.39 109.99
N ALA A 615 14.16 -3.52 110.51
CA ALA A 615 13.17 -2.80 109.71
C ALA A 615 13.79 -1.87 108.65
N LYS A 616 14.95 -1.26 108.95
CA LYS A 616 15.72 -0.46 107.96
C LYS A 616 16.33 -1.35 106.88
N VAL A 617 16.91 -2.49 107.24
CA VAL A 617 17.50 -3.44 106.28
C VAL A 617 16.41 -4.01 105.37
N GLU A 618 15.25 -4.42 105.89
CA GLU A 618 14.13 -4.92 105.08
C GLU A 618 13.61 -3.88 104.07
N ARG A 619 13.55 -2.59 104.47
CA ARG A 619 13.25 -1.51 103.52
C ARG A 619 14.34 -1.35 102.45
N GLY A 620 15.61 -1.41 102.85
CA GLY A 620 16.75 -1.38 101.93
C GLY A 620 16.71 -2.53 100.92
N THR A 621 16.45 -3.76 101.39
CA THR A 621 16.29 -4.94 100.53
C THR A 621 15.20 -4.73 99.48
N ARG A 622 14.05 -4.15 99.86
CA ARG A 622 12.98 -3.85 98.89
C ARG A 622 13.43 -2.85 97.83
N GLN A 623 14.06 -1.75 98.22
CA GLN A 623 14.55 -0.73 97.26
C GLN A 623 15.63 -1.27 96.32
N VAL A 624 16.54 -2.11 96.83
CA VAL A 624 17.59 -2.72 96.00
C VAL A 624 17.00 -3.76 95.05
N ASN A 625 16.00 -4.55 95.47
CA ASN A 625 15.27 -5.45 94.58
C ASN A 625 14.54 -4.70 93.46
N GLU A 626 13.85 -3.60 93.78
CA GLU A 626 13.17 -2.75 92.81
C GLU A 626 14.18 -2.16 91.80
N ALA A 627 15.32 -1.66 92.28
CA ALA A 627 16.40 -1.21 91.40
C ALA A 627 16.93 -2.33 90.49
N GLY A 628 16.97 -3.58 90.96
CA GLY A 628 17.35 -4.75 90.17
C GLY A 628 16.36 -5.02 89.04
N GLN A 629 15.07 -4.97 89.34
CA GLN A 629 14.01 -5.12 88.35
C GLN A 629 14.06 -4.00 87.28
N THR A 630 14.35 -2.76 87.67
CA THR A 630 14.55 -1.66 86.71
C THR A 630 15.77 -1.89 85.81
N MET A 631 16.85 -2.50 86.31
CA MET A 631 17.99 -2.85 85.46
C MET A 631 17.62 -3.90 84.41
N ASP A 632 16.82 -4.91 84.77
CA ASP A 632 16.32 -5.92 83.82
C ASP A 632 15.43 -5.29 82.74
N GLU A 633 14.55 -4.34 83.11
CA GLU A 633 13.73 -3.58 82.16
C GLU A 633 14.55 -2.70 81.21
N ILE A 634 15.66 -2.12 81.69
CA ILE A 634 16.61 -1.36 80.86
C ILE A 634 17.26 -2.28 79.83
N VAL A 635 17.75 -3.46 80.25
CA VAL A 635 18.36 -4.44 79.34
C VAL A 635 17.38 -4.84 78.23
N HIS A 636 16.13 -5.16 78.58
CA HIS A 636 15.10 -5.49 77.58
C HIS A 636 14.80 -4.33 76.62
N SER A 637 14.79 -3.10 77.12
CA SER A 637 14.54 -1.91 76.30
C SER A 637 15.69 -1.65 75.32
N ILE A 638 16.94 -1.87 75.75
CA ILE A 638 18.14 -1.74 74.90
C ILE A 638 18.18 -2.84 73.83
N ASP A 639 17.81 -4.07 74.17
CA ASP A 639 17.69 -5.18 73.20
C ASP A 639 16.70 -4.83 72.08
N ARG A 640 15.57 -4.21 72.44
CA ARG A 640 14.58 -3.73 71.47
C ARG A 640 15.13 -2.61 70.58
N VAL A 641 15.95 -1.69 71.11
CA VAL A 641 16.65 -0.67 70.31
C VAL A 641 17.64 -1.31 69.34
N SER A 642 18.41 -2.31 69.80
CA SER A 642 19.34 -3.07 68.95
C SER A 642 18.62 -3.75 67.78
N GLY A 643 17.46 -4.38 68.05
CA GLY A 643 16.62 -4.96 67.00
C GLY A 643 16.12 -3.94 65.97
N ILE A 644 15.70 -2.75 66.40
CA ILE A 644 15.29 -1.66 65.49
C ILE A 644 16.48 -1.19 64.64
N MET A 645 17.65 -0.99 65.24
CA MET A 645 18.85 -0.57 64.51
C MET A 645 19.27 -1.59 63.46
N SER A 646 19.23 -2.89 63.79
CA SER A 646 19.47 -3.96 62.81
C SER A 646 18.46 -3.91 61.66
N GLY A 647 17.19 -3.63 61.95
CA GLY A 647 16.16 -3.45 60.93
C GLY A 647 16.43 -2.24 60.02
N ILE A 648 16.87 -1.10 60.58
CA ILE A 648 17.22 0.10 59.81
C ILE A 648 18.43 -0.16 58.90
N ALA A 649 19.47 -0.84 59.41
CA ALA A 649 20.65 -1.18 58.60
C ALA A 649 20.27 -2.09 57.42
N ALA A 650 19.45 -3.12 57.65
CA ALA A 650 18.98 -4.00 56.59
C ALA A 650 18.14 -3.26 55.55
N ALA A 651 17.18 -2.43 55.98
CA ALA A 651 16.34 -1.62 55.09
C ALA A 651 17.17 -0.61 54.28
N SER A 652 18.19 0.00 54.90
CA SER A 652 19.09 0.94 54.23
C SER A 652 19.94 0.23 53.15
N ASN A 653 20.46 -0.97 53.42
CA ASN A 653 21.18 -1.75 52.42
C ASN A 653 20.28 -2.16 51.23
N GLU A 654 19.02 -2.49 51.50
CA GLU A 654 18.05 -2.77 50.45
C GLU A 654 17.75 -1.51 49.62
N GLN A 655 17.62 -0.34 50.26
CA GLN A 655 17.45 0.94 49.57
C GLN A 655 18.64 1.27 48.67
N ASP A 656 19.89 1.05 49.12
CA ASP A 656 21.07 1.30 48.27
C ASP A 656 21.04 0.45 47.00
N SER A 657 20.71 -0.85 47.12
CA SER A 657 20.55 -1.74 45.96
C SER A 657 19.42 -1.31 45.02
N ARG A 658 18.30 -0.82 45.55
CA ARG A 658 17.20 -0.28 44.74
C ARG A 658 17.60 1.02 44.04
N LEU A 659 18.36 1.89 44.70
CA LEU A 659 18.89 3.12 44.11
C LEU A 659 19.86 2.83 42.96
N GLU A 660 20.67 1.78 43.03
CA GLU A 660 21.47 1.33 41.87
C GLU A 660 20.61 0.93 40.67
N GLY A 661 19.45 0.29 40.91
CA GLY A 661 18.49 -0.02 39.85
C GLY A 661 17.91 1.23 39.21
N VAL A 662 17.56 2.24 40.02
CA VAL A 662 17.07 3.53 39.51
C VAL A 662 18.18 4.28 38.75
N SER A 663 19.43 4.23 39.23
CA SER A 663 20.57 4.83 38.56
C SER A 663 20.82 4.22 37.18
N ARG A 664 20.65 2.90 37.02
CA ARG A 664 20.69 2.23 35.72
C ARG A 664 19.58 2.71 34.80
N ALA A 665 18.33 2.76 35.30
CA ALA A 665 17.21 3.29 34.52
C ALA A 665 17.42 4.75 34.08
N MET A 666 18.05 5.58 34.91
CA MET A 666 18.41 6.96 34.52
C MET A 666 19.45 7.00 33.40
N THR A 667 20.40 6.06 33.38
CA THR A 667 21.38 5.94 32.29
C THR A 667 20.69 5.54 30.98
N ASP A 668 19.70 4.64 31.03
CA ASP A 668 18.92 4.26 29.86
C ASP A 668 18.07 5.43 29.32
N ILE A 669 17.48 6.24 30.21
CA ILE A 669 16.74 7.43 29.82
C ILE A 669 17.68 8.47 29.20
N ASP A 670 18.88 8.68 29.74
CA ASP A 670 19.88 9.59 29.15
C ASP A 670 20.28 9.15 27.74
N ALA A 671 20.56 7.86 27.54
CA ALA A 671 20.83 7.31 26.21
C ALA A 671 19.65 7.54 25.23
N ALA A 672 18.41 7.35 25.68
CA ALA A 672 17.22 7.64 24.88
C ALA A 672 17.05 9.14 24.59
N THR A 673 17.38 10.01 25.55
CA THR A 673 17.37 11.48 25.37
C THR A 673 18.39 11.92 24.33
N GLN A 674 19.60 11.36 24.35
CA GLN A 674 20.63 11.62 23.32
C GLN A 674 20.20 11.09 21.94
N GLN A 675 19.58 9.90 21.89
CA GLN A 675 19.02 9.37 20.65
C GLN A 675 17.91 10.26 20.09
N ASN A 676 17.03 10.78 20.96
CA ASN A 676 15.99 11.71 20.56
C ASN A 676 16.58 13.00 19.97
N ALA A 677 17.65 13.55 20.56
CA ALA A 677 18.33 14.71 20.01
C ALA A 677 18.85 14.44 18.58
N ALA A 678 19.49 13.28 18.34
CA ALA A 678 19.94 12.89 17.02
C ALA A 678 18.78 12.70 16.02
N LEU A 679 17.66 12.11 16.47
CA LEU A 679 16.46 11.93 15.65
C LEU A 679 15.83 13.28 15.28
N VAL A 680 15.81 14.24 16.21
CA VAL A 680 15.31 15.60 15.98
C VAL A 680 16.15 16.30 14.92
N GLU A 681 17.48 16.23 14.99
CA GLU A 681 18.37 16.80 13.96
C GLU A 681 18.12 16.16 12.59
N GLN A 682 18.02 14.83 12.52
CA GLN A 682 17.77 14.11 11.27
C GLN A 682 16.39 14.46 10.68
N ALA A 683 15.37 14.56 11.52
CA ALA A 683 14.02 14.91 11.11
C ALA A 683 13.94 16.37 10.65
N ALA A 684 14.65 17.29 11.32
CA ALA A 684 14.76 18.69 10.90
C ALA A 684 15.44 18.80 9.52
N GLY A 685 16.52 18.05 9.29
CA GLY A 685 17.17 17.97 7.97
C GLY A 685 16.25 17.42 6.88
N SER A 686 15.46 16.39 7.21
CA SER A 686 14.48 15.79 6.29
C SER A 686 13.35 16.77 5.94
N ALA A 687 12.82 17.49 6.93
CA ALA A 687 11.81 18.52 6.72
C ALA A 687 12.33 19.68 5.85
N ALA A 688 13.56 20.14 6.08
CA ALA A 688 14.20 21.15 5.25
C ALA A 688 14.38 20.68 3.80
N SER A 689 14.76 19.41 3.59
CA SER A 689 14.86 18.82 2.24
C SER A 689 13.50 18.74 1.56
N LEU A 690 12.44 18.35 2.27
CA LEU A 690 11.07 18.32 1.74
C LEU A 690 10.60 19.73 1.34
N GLU A 691 10.85 20.75 2.17
CA GLU A 691 10.50 22.13 1.83
C GLU A 691 11.29 22.63 0.61
N HIS A 692 12.55 22.23 0.45
CA HIS A 692 13.33 22.54 -0.74
C HIS A 692 12.77 21.85 -2.00
N GLN A 693 12.45 20.56 -1.92
CA GLN A 693 11.85 19.80 -3.03
C GLN A 693 10.48 20.35 -3.42
N ALA A 694 9.64 20.70 -2.45
CA ALA A 694 8.35 21.32 -2.69
C ALA A 694 8.50 22.66 -3.44
N ARG A 695 9.48 23.50 -3.05
CA ARG A 695 9.78 24.76 -3.75
C ARG A 695 10.24 24.54 -5.20
N GLU A 696 11.11 23.56 -5.45
CA GLU A 696 11.54 23.23 -6.81
C GLU A 696 10.38 22.70 -7.67
N LEU A 697 9.54 21.82 -7.11
CA LEU A 697 8.32 21.35 -7.78
C LEU A 697 7.36 22.51 -8.08
N GLN A 698 7.20 23.44 -7.13
CA GLN A 698 6.37 24.63 -7.31
C GLN A 698 6.89 25.51 -8.45
N ARG A 699 8.21 25.67 -8.56
CA ARG A 699 8.86 26.42 -9.65
C ARG A 699 8.63 25.74 -11.01
N MET A 700 8.74 24.41 -11.07
CA MET A 700 8.48 23.65 -12.30
C MET A 700 7.00 23.68 -12.70
N ALA A 701 6.08 23.48 -11.75
CA ALA A 701 4.64 23.57 -11.99
C ALA A 701 4.18 25.01 -12.31
N GLY A 702 4.91 26.01 -11.83
CA GLY A 702 4.70 27.43 -12.11
C GLY A 702 4.98 27.83 -13.56
N ALA A 703 5.75 27.03 -14.31
CA ALA A 703 5.94 27.23 -15.75
C ALA A 703 4.63 27.01 -16.54
N PHE A 704 3.69 26.25 -15.99
CA PHE A 704 2.39 26.00 -16.62
C PHE A 704 1.34 27.02 -16.16
N ARG A 705 0.71 27.68 -17.14
CA ARG A 705 -0.38 28.64 -16.90
C ARG A 705 -1.71 27.90 -16.92
N LEU A 706 -2.46 28.04 -15.83
CA LEU A 706 -3.81 27.49 -15.68
C LEU A 706 -4.81 28.64 -15.72
N HIS A 707 -6.08 28.34 -16.03
CA HIS A 707 -7.16 29.27 -15.69
C HIS A 707 -7.16 29.48 -14.17
N ALA A 708 -7.18 30.74 -13.75
CA ALA A 708 -7.24 31.12 -12.34
C ALA A 708 -8.58 30.77 -11.71
#